data_AF-A0A950Z231-F1
#
_entry.id   AF-A0A950Z231-F1
#
_cell.length_a   1.000
_cell.length_b   1.000
_cell.length_c   1.000
_cell.angle_alpha   90.00
_cell.angle_beta   90.00
_cell.angle_gamma   90.00
#
_symmetry.space_group_name_H-M   'P 1'
#
loop_
_entity.id
_entity.type
_entity.pdbx_description
1 polymer ?
#
loop_
_entity_poly.entity_id
_entity_poly.type
_entity_poly.pdbx_seq_one_letter_code
_entity_poly.pdbx_strand_id
1 'polypeptide(L)'
;MKLTHVALLSAIACVSSLFAQGLDCSLQEYKPVAGIKAESQHGALALTWQGEHGDQLRAVFSSQDGQPLVQELAARRQNGQRIRLGHNLKPEYQVTTGRRRLSEQQMAPLRNLGIQLTPEVIAREQWNAFWDAPLNIPGNPGTSIDLPRRPEEIRRDWATFHAGACSVKTDGSRVEITIPGVELGIFSGELRYTVYRGSNLLRQEVIAKTEQPNVAFKYVAGLNGFEIGPKTRIAWRDVARNWQEYEFGGAVNRDPVPLVARNRLGLVEGTGGSLGFLTPPHKFFFAREIETNLGFVYYRKDNEHAFAVGIRQADHEQPYRPYGVSDAEWNRRADEARHDINNFALYNAPPGTMQHMPVYFYLSPDNGETTQRNIIAYTHDDHYKEMPGYKVLVSHFHMHFNEQLTDAGTIDQQPSWYSVFRGLGINAVILADFHSDSHPNDPGPIRFKEQKVYFEGCERFSDKDFLLLPGEEPDANLGGHYMFVFPHPLYWSHVQEKGQTFKQSHPAYGQVYHSGSAKDELALLNHEDGYMWQTHPRTKGSAGYPDAVRNSGHFNSDRFIGGSYQSLPVDQSEKRLCEGRCLALLDDMNNWAGAKYMIAEGDTYMKYPDDETYPELLVNYVKLDRVPRFTENWSPLLKALRGGNFFVTSGEVLIPSWSINGAGSKRTYKANVEWTFPLEFAELVW
;
A
#
# COMPACT_ATOMS: atom_id res chain seq x y z
N MET A 1 19.03 -78.60 -53.39
CA MET A 1 19.23 -78.41 -51.93
C MET A 1 20.10 -77.17 -51.71
N LYS A 2 19.48 -76.04 -51.37
CA LYS A 2 20.15 -74.87 -50.79
C LYS A 2 19.24 -74.38 -49.66
N LEU A 3 19.76 -74.43 -48.44
CA LEU A 3 19.13 -73.84 -47.25
C LEU A 3 19.30 -72.32 -47.30
N THR A 4 18.22 -71.61 -47.02
CA THR A 4 18.25 -70.19 -46.62
C THR A 4 17.47 -70.07 -45.31
N HIS A 5 18.19 -69.78 -44.22
CA HIS A 5 17.63 -69.43 -42.93
C HIS A 5 17.05 -68.01 -42.98
N VAL A 6 15.77 -67.87 -42.62
CA VAL A 6 15.15 -66.59 -42.31
C VAL A 6 15.15 -66.45 -40.80
N ALA A 7 15.96 -65.52 -40.28
CA ALA A 7 15.96 -65.12 -38.89
C ALA A 7 14.82 -64.12 -38.66
N LEU A 8 13.85 -64.46 -37.81
CA LEU A 8 12.80 -63.57 -37.35
C LEU A 8 13.33 -62.79 -36.13
N LEU A 9 13.71 -61.53 -36.31
CA LEU A 9 13.98 -60.60 -35.21
C LEU A 9 12.64 -60.09 -34.66
N SER A 10 12.27 -60.54 -33.45
CA SER A 10 11.18 -59.96 -32.68
C SER A 10 11.68 -58.70 -31.98
N ALA A 11 11.29 -57.53 -32.46
CA ALA A 11 11.51 -56.26 -31.77
C ALA A 11 10.48 -56.12 -30.65
N ILE A 12 10.90 -56.35 -29.40
CA ILE A 12 10.13 -56.00 -28.21
C ILE A 12 10.23 -54.48 -28.06
N ALA A 13 9.19 -53.77 -28.46
CA ALA A 13 9.03 -52.36 -28.14
C ALA A 13 8.65 -52.26 -26.65
N CYS A 14 9.64 -51.98 -25.79
CA CYS A 14 9.39 -51.47 -24.45
C CYS A 14 8.74 -50.09 -24.60
N VAL A 15 7.41 -50.03 -24.56
CA VAL A 15 6.69 -48.79 -24.29
C VAL A 15 6.97 -48.44 -22.84
N SER A 16 7.98 -47.61 -22.60
CA SER A 16 8.12 -46.91 -21.34
C SER A 16 6.93 -45.96 -21.22
N SER A 17 5.89 -46.40 -20.51
CA SER A 17 4.87 -45.52 -19.97
C SER A 17 5.58 -44.53 -19.05
N LEU A 18 5.91 -43.35 -19.56
CA LEU A 18 6.22 -42.19 -18.75
C LEU A 18 4.96 -41.91 -17.93
N PHE A 19 4.90 -42.42 -16.71
CA PHE A 19 3.94 -41.95 -15.73
C PHE A 19 4.22 -40.46 -15.57
N ALA A 20 3.30 -39.62 -16.05
CA ALA A 20 3.31 -38.21 -15.71
C ALA A 20 3.40 -38.11 -14.18
N GLN A 21 4.49 -37.51 -13.68
CA GLN A 21 4.68 -37.33 -12.25
C GLN A 21 3.60 -36.38 -11.75
N GLY A 22 2.56 -36.95 -11.13
CA GLY A 22 1.54 -36.17 -10.43
C GLY A 22 2.12 -35.49 -9.20
N LEU A 23 1.34 -34.59 -8.61
CA LEU A 23 1.71 -33.86 -7.40
C LEU A 23 1.50 -34.77 -6.17
N ASP A 24 2.58 -35.21 -5.53
CA ASP A 24 2.51 -35.97 -4.28
C ASP A 24 2.48 -35.05 -3.06
N CYS A 25 1.41 -35.10 -2.27
CA CYS A 25 1.13 -34.11 -1.23
C CYS A 25 1.11 -34.72 0.17
N SER A 26 2.05 -34.30 1.02
CA SER A 26 2.11 -34.66 2.43
C SER A 26 0.98 -33.98 3.22
N LEU A 27 0.18 -34.78 3.92
CA LEU A 27 -0.89 -34.32 4.82
C LEU A 27 -0.48 -34.37 6.31
N GLN A 28 0.83 -34.44 6.62
CA GLN A 28 1.31 -34.61 7.99
C GLN A 28 0.93 -33.44 8.92
N GLU A 29 0.94 -32.21 8.41
CA GLU A 29 0.57 -30.99 9.16
C GLU A 29 -0.90 -30.57 8.94
N TYR A 30 -1.64 -31.33 8.14
CA TYR A 30 -3.05 -31.10 7.91
C TYR A 30 -3.86 -31.64 9.07
N LYS A 31 -4.62 -30.73 9.70
CA LYS A 31 -5.62 -31.06 10.72
C LYS A 31 -7.00 -30.72 10.16
N PRO A 32 -7.96 -31.66 10.15
CA PRO A 32 -9.31 -31.37 9.69
C PRO A 32 -9.91 -30.19 10.46
N VAL A 33 -10.45 -29.21 9.74
CA VAL A 33 -11.18 -28.07 10.29
C VAL A 33 -12.56 -28.06 9.66
N ALA A 34 -13.59 -27.85 10.47
CA ALA A 34 -14.96 -27.78 9.98
C ALA A 34 -15.07 -26.74 8.85
N GLY A 35 -15.63 -27.15 7.71
CA GLY A 35 -15.79 -26.29 6.55
C GLY A 35 -14.60 -26.27 5.57
N ILE A 36 -13.49 -26.95 5.82
CA ILE A 36 -12.40 -27.16 4.82
C ILE A 36 -12.01 -28.63 4.80
N LYS A 37 -11.85 -29.19 3.60
CA LYS A 37 -11.41 -30.57 3.38
C LYS A 37 -10.30 -30.61 2.35
N ALA A 38 -9.19 -31.26 2.71
CA ALA A 38 -8.09 -31.59 1.80
C ALA A 38 -8.07 -33.11 1.52
N GLU A 39 -7.96 -33.49 0.24
CA GLU A 39 -7.90 -34.89 -0.20
C GLU A 39 -6.85 -35.05 -1.31
N SER A 40 -5.85 -35.89 -1.07
CA SER A 40 -4.84 -36.26 -2.08
C SER A 40 -5.21 -37.60 -2.71
N GLN A 41 -5.42 -37.62 -4.05
CA GLN A 41 -5.73 -38.83 -4.81
C GLN A 41 -5.21 -38.72 -6.25
N HIS A 42 -4.67 -39.82 -6.78
CA HIS A 42 -4.25 -39.95 -8.19
C HIS A 42 -3.29 -38.84 -8.68
N GLY A 43 -2.36 -38.39 -7.83
CA GLY A 43 -1.40 -37.34 -8.21
C GLY A 43 -1.99 -35.93 -8.29
N ALA A 44 -3.13 -35.70 -7.63
CA ALA A 44 -3.74 -34.40 -7.48
C ALA A 44 -4.22 -34.18 -6.04
N LEU A 45 -4.19 -32.93 -5.60
CA LEU A 45 -4.71 -32.49 -4.32
C LEU A 45 -5.99 -31.67 -4.53
N ALA A 46 -7.09 -32.13 -3.94
CA ALA A 46 -8.36 -31.44 -3.93
C ALA A 46 -8.56 -30.69 -2.61
N LEU A 47 -8.85 -29.39 -2.70
CA LEU A 47 -9.46 -28.62 -1.61
C LEU A 47 -10.93 -28.40 -1.90
N THR A 48 -11.77 -28.61 -0.89
CA THR A 48 -13.17 -28.18 -0.89
C THR A 48 -13.43 -27.40 0.39
N TRP A 49 -14.04 -26.22 0.30
CA TRP A 49 -14.37 -25.43 1.47
C TRP A 49 -15.72 -24.75 1.38
N GLN A 50 -16.25 -24.37 2.53
CA GLN A 50 -17.42 -23.53 2.66
C GLN A 50 -16.99 -22.08 2.61
N GLY A 51 -17.48 -21.35 1.62
CA GLY A 51 -17.27 -19.91 1.45
C GLY A 51 -18.36 -19.08 2.13
N GLU A 52 -18.46 -17.84 1.67
CA GLU A 52 -19.54 -16.90 1.98
C GLU A 52 -20.90 -17.44 1.53
N HIS A 53 -21.98 -16.96 2.15
CA HIS A 53 -23.36 -17.31 1.80
C HIS A 53 -23.68 -18.83 1.78
N GLY A 54 -22.82 -19.68 2.35
CA GLY A 54 -22.95 -21.13 2.30
C GLY A 54 -22.54 -21.76 0.96
N ASP A 55 -21.84 -21.03 0.10
CA ASP A 55 -21.26 -21.56 -1.12
C ASP A 55 -20.26 -22.69 -0.82
N GLN A 56 -20.26 -23.70 -1.68
CA GLN A 56 -19.23 -24.72 -1.68
C GLN A 56 -18.25 -24.46 -2.81
N LEU A 57 -16.99 -24.29 -2.43
CA LEU A 57 -15.90 -23.92 -3.31
C LEU A 57 -14.93 -25.07 -3.43
N ARG A 58 -14.25 -25.13 -4.57
CA ARG A 58 -13.39 -26.24 -4.90
C ARG A 58 -12.20 -25.79 -5.75
N ALA A 59 -11.01 -26.24 -5.36
CA ALA A 59 -9.79 -26.14 -6.14
C ALA A 59 -9.12 -27.53 -6.27
N VAL A 60 -8.55 -27.83 -7.43
CA VAL A 60 -7.71 -29.03 -7.65
C VAL A 60 -6.35 -28.58 -8.13
N PHE A 61 -5.32 -29.09 -7.47
CA PHE A 61 -3.92 -28.82 -7.80
C PHE A 61 -3.26 -30.10 -8.25
N SER A 62 -2.51 -30.03 -9.33
CA SER A 62 -1.70 -31.12 -9.86
C SER A 62 -0.38 -30.56 -10.40
N SER A 63 0.45 -31.43 -10.95
CA SER A 63 1.67 -31.07 -11.66
C SER A 63 1.74 -31.81 -12.98
N GLN A 64 2.25 -31.16 -14.00
CA GLN A 64 2.54 -31.76 -15.29
C GLN A 64 3.96 -31.36 -15.70
N ASP A 65 4.85 -32.35 -15.85
CA ASP A 65 6.25 -32.13 -16.23
C ASP A 65 6.98 -31.10 -15.33
N GLY A 66 6.64 -31.08 -14.04
CA GLY A 66 7.18 -30.13 -13.05
C GLY A 66 6.48 -28.76 -13.03
N GLN A 67 5.55 -28.48 -13.94
CA GLN A 67 4.74 -27.27 -13.93
C GLN A 67 3.49 -27.47 -13.04
N PRO A 68 3.29 -26.67 -11.97
CA PRO A 68 2.05 -26.66 -11.22
C PRO A 68 0.87 -26.33 -12.13
N LEU A 69 -0.24 -27.01 -11.89
CA LEU A 69 -1.51 -26.79 -12.56
C LEU A 69 -2.63 -26.61 -11.54
N VAL A 70 -3.43 -25.58 -11.72
CA VAL A 70 -4.77 -25.49 -11.14
C VAL A 70 -5.72 -26.21 -12.10
N GLN A 71 -5.88 -27.51 -11.88
CA GLN A 71 -6.68 -28.38 -12.73
C GLN A 71 -8.16 -28.01 -12.70
N GLU A 72 -8.71 -27.54 -11.60
CA GLU A 72 -10.11 -27.10 -11.52
C GLU A 72 -10.23 -25.95 -10.52
N LEU A 73 -10.90 -24.87 -10.91
CA LEU A 73 -11.55 -23.93 -10.00
C LEU A 73 -13.05 -24.05 -10.21
N ALA A 74 -13.80 -24.24 -9.13
CA ALA A 74 -15.24 -24.39 -9.21
C ALA A 74 -15.96 -23.83 -7.98
N ALA A 75 -17.17 -23.35 -8.21
CA ALA A 75 -18.09 -22.87 -7.17
C ALA A 75 -19.46 -23.51 -7.32
N ARG A 76 -20.21 -23.57 -6.22
CA ARG A 76 -21.54 -24.17 -6.19
C ARG A 76 -22.34 -23.53 -5.07
N ARG A 77 -23.50 -22.93 -5.40
CA ARG A 77 -24.48 -22.52 -4.38
C ARG A 77 -24.95 -23.72 -3.57
N GLN A 78 -25.43 -23.49 -2.36
CA GLN A 78 -26.03 -24.55 -1.55
C GLN A 78 -27.11 -25.31 -2.34
N ASN A 79 -26.95 -26.64 -2.49
CA ASN A 79 -27.82 -27.52 -3.29
C ASN A 79 -27.88 -27.23 -4.81
N GLY A 80 -27.01 -26.38 -5.34
CA GLY A 80 -26.91 -26.08 -6.77
C GLY A 80 -26.06 -27.07 -7.56
N GLN A 81 -25.95 -26.83 -8.88
CA GLN A 81 -24.98 -27.51 -9.74
C GLN A 81 -23.59 -26.91 -9.57
N ARG A 82 -22.55 -27.73 -9.75
CA ARG A 82 -21.17 -27.26 -9.75
C ARG A 82 -20.91 -26.46 -11.03
N ILE A 83 -20.43 -25.23 -10.87
CA ILE A 83 -20.04 -24.33 -11.94
C ILE A 83 -18.51 -24.35 -12.02
N ARG A 84 -17.97 -24.63 -13.20
CA ARG A 84 -16.54 -24.57 -13.48
C ARG A 84 -16.16 -23.13 -13.82
N LEU A 85 -15.20 -22.58 -13.08
CA LEU A 85 -14.69 -21.22 -13.24
C LEU A 85 -13.35 -21.19 -13.98
N GLY A 86 -12.59 -22.28 -13.92
CA GLY A 86 -11.30 -22.43 -14.60
C GLY A 86 -10.89 -23.90 -14.67
N HIS A 87 -10.08 -24.24 -15.68
CA HIS A 87 -9.58 -25.60 -15.90
C HIS A 87 -8.20 -25.57 -16.53
N ASN A 88 -7.28 -26.41 -16.03
CA ASN A 88 -5.90 -26.52 -16.49
C ASN A 88 -5.15 -25.18 -16.55
N LEU A 89 -5.36 -24.35 -15.53
CA LEU A 89 -4.71 -23.05 -15.44
C LEU A 89 -3.29 -23.21 -14.89
N LYS A 90 -2.37 -22.38 -15.39
CA LYS A 90 -0.97 -22.34 -14.97
C LYS A 90 -0.74 -21.07 -14.15
N PRO A 91 -0.13 -21.14 -12.95
CA PRO A 91 0.34 -19.95 -12.27
C PRO A 91 1.44 -19.31 -13.11
N GLU A 92 1.39 -18.00 -13.28
CA GLU A 92 2.45 -17.23 -13.93
C GLU A 92 2.91 -16.11 -13.01
N TYR A 93 4.23 -15.94 -12.91
CA TYR A 93 4.87 -14.92 -12.11
C TYR A 93 6.03 -14.31 -12.90
N GLN A 94 6.17 -13.00 -12.85
CA GLN A 94 7.33 -12.29 -13.36
C GLN A 94 7.84 -11.35 -12.29
N VAL A 95 9.16 -11.24 -12.15
CA VAL A 95 9.80 -10.18 -11.36
C VAL A 95 10.54 -9.24 -12.29
N THR A 96 10.53 -7.97 -11.93
CA THR A 96 11.49 -6.99 -12.44
C THR A 96 12.35 -6.54 -11.28
N THR A 97 13.66 -6.71 -11.40
CA THR A 97 14.62 -6.31 -10.36
C THR A 97 15.49 -5.17 -10.85
N GLY A 98 15.74 -4.18 -9.99
CA GLY A 98 16.73 -3.13 -10.17
C GLY A 98 17.68 -3.03 -8.97
N ARG A 99 18.69 -2.17 -9.08
CA ARG A 99 19.63 -1.90 -7.98
C ARG A 99 19.10 -0.79 -7.07
N ARG A 100 18.85 -1.13 -5.80
CA ARG A 100 18.52 -0.20 -4.71
C ARG A 100 19.71 0.74 -4.44
N ARG A 101 19.43 2.01 -4.19
CA ARG A 101 20.43 3.03 -3.87
C ARG A 101 19.91 3.99 -2.80
N LEU A 102 20.84 4.61 -2.07
CA LEU A 102 20.54 5.66 -1.11
C LEU A 102 20.26 6.98 -1.86
N SER A 103 19.18 7.67 -1.47
CA SER A 103 18.79 8.95 -2.09
C SER A 103 19.54 10.14 -1.47
N GLU A 104 19.69 11.22 -2.22
CA GLU A 104 20.27 12.47 -1.70
C GLU A 104 19.39 13.09 -0.61
N GLN A 105 18.07 12.95 -0.71
CA GLN A 105 17.14 13.43 0.32
C GLN A 105 17.40 12.79 1.69
N GLN A 106 17.84 11.52 1.73
CA GLN A 106 18.27 10.86 2.98
C GLN A 106 19.71 11.20 3.36
N MET A 107 20.60 11.39 2.39
CA MET A 107 22.01 11.68 2.67
C MET A 107 22.19 13.07 3.29
N ALA A 108 21.43 14.06 2.85
CA ALA A 108 21.52 15.44 3.35
C ALA A 108 21.36 15.55 4.88
N PRO A 109 20.28 15.04 5.51
CA PRO A 109 20.12 15.10 6.96
C PRO A 109 21.19 14.29 7.72
N LEU A 110 21.64 13.14 7.18
CA LEU A 110 22.74 12.38 7.79
C LEU A 110 24.05 13.17 7.80
N ARG A 111 24.39 13.87 6.70
CA ARG A 111 25.58 14.74 6.64
C ARG A 111 25.45 15.93 7.59
N ASN A 112 24.25 16.52 7.72
CA ASN A 112 23.97 17.59 8.67
C ASN A 112 24.15 17.15 10.14
N LEU A 113 23.88 15.88 10.43
CA LEU A 113 24.17 15.25 11.72
C LEU A 113 25.67 14.87 11.92
N GLY A 114 26.53 15.18 10.95
CA GLY A 114 27.95 14.82 10.98
C GLY A 114 28.21 13.32 10.76
N ILE A 115 27.21 12.55 10.30
CA ILE A 115 27.35 11.13 10.02
C ILE A 115 28.08 10.99 8.67
N GLN A 116 29.24 10.33 8.70
CA GLN A 116 29.99 10.02 7.49
C GLN A 116 29.31 8.89 6.73
N LEU A 117 29.14 9.06 5.41
CA LEU A 117 28.54 8.06 4.52
C LEU A 117 29.56 6.98 4.15
N THR A 118 29.98 6.19 5.13
CA THR A 118 30.83 5.02 4.90
C THR A 118 30.06 3.92 4.16
N PRO A 119 30.74 2.93 3.55
CA PRO A 119 30.06 1.80 2.93
C PRO A 119 29.07 1.08 3.88
N GLU A 120 29.40 0.97 5.16
CA GLU A 120 28.53 0.36 6.18
C GLU A 120 27.27 1.18 6.44
N VAL A 121 27.40 2.51 6.51
CA VAL A 121 26.24 3.41 6.66
C VAL A 121 25.36 3.33 5.42
N ILE A 122 25.94 3.37 4.22
CA ILE A 122 25.17 3.25 2.96
C ILE A 122 24.44 1.90 2.91
N ALA A 123 25.12 0.80 3.24
CA ALA A 123 24.53 -0.54 3.22
C ALA A 123 23.35 -0.69 4.20
N ARG A 124 23.38 0.03 5.33
CA ARG A 124 22.28 0.10 6.30
C ARG A 124 21.14 1.00 5.81
N GLU A 125 21.44 2.22 5.42
CA GLU A 125 20.44 3.27 5.17
C GLU A 125 19.73 3.15 3.82
N GLN A 126 20.33 2.49 2.83
CA GLN A 126 19.69 2.31 1.52
C GLN A 126 18.35 1.56 1.61
N TRP A 127 18.14 0.73 2.63
CA TRP A 127 16.88 0.04 2.84
C TRP A 127 15.76 0.97 3.31
N ASN A 128 16.10 2.17 3.77
CA ASN A 128 15.12 3.21 4.10
C ASN A 128 14.78 4.07 2.87
N ALA A 129 15.29 3.77 1.67
CA ALA A 129 15.15 4.65 0.52
C ALA A 129 13.74 4.76 -0.03
N PHE A 130 13.34 6.00 -0.30
CA PHE A 130 12.04 6.36 -0.87
C PHE A 130 12.20 7.02 -2.25
N TRP A 131 13.03 8.06 -2.31
CA TRP A 131 13.41 8.76 -3.54
C TRP A 131 14.50 8.01 -4.31
N ASP A 132 14.19 6.79 -4.70
CA ASP A 132 15.05 5.93 -5.49
C ASP A 132 14.23 5.18 -6.53
N ALA A 133 14.20 5.61 -7.80
CA ALA A 133 13.49 4.93 -8.88
C ALA A 133 14.43 3.93 -9.62
N PRO A 134 14.41 2.63 -9.28
CA PRO A 134 15.44 1.69 -9.74
C PRO A 134 15.39 1.40 -11.23
N LEU A 135 14.22 1.62 -11.85
CA LEU A 135 13.96 1.32 -13.26
C LEU A 135 14.10 2.54 -14.18
N ASN A 136 14.26 3.75 -13.64
CA ASN A 136 14.43 4.96 -14.44
C ASN A 136 15.87 5.02 -14.98
N ILE A 137 16.02 4.97 -16.31
CA ILE A 137 17.33 5.07 -16.98
C ILE A 137 17.38 6.40 -17.76
N PRO A 138 18.42 7.22 -17.61
CA PRO A 138 19.62 7.04 -16.78
C PRO A 138 19.44 7.39 -15.29
N GLY A 139 18.20 7.69 -14.86
CA GLY A 139 17.92 8.29 -13.56
C GLY A 139 18.15 9.81 -13.59
N ASN A 140 17.61 10.52 -12.60
CA ASN A 140 17.72 11.97 -12.52
C ASN A 140 19.03 12.39 -11.83
N PRO A 141 19.93 13.15 -12.47
CA PRO A 141 21.21 13.52 -11.87
C PRO A 141 21.07 14.14 -10.46
N GLY A 142 21.91 13.69 -9.52
CA GLY A 142 21.96 14.22 -8.16
C GLY A 142 20.91 13.70 -7.19
N THR A 143 19.97 12.83 -7.61
CA THR A 143 18.92 12.33 -6.71
C THR A 143 19.31 11.07 -5.92
N SER A 144 20.30 10.30 -6.39
CA SER A 144 20.79 9.10 -5.71
C SER A 144 22.28 8.89 -5.97
N ILE A 145 22.93 8.08 -5.12
CA ILE A 145 24.33 7.69 -5.35
C ILE A 145 24.52 6.91 -6.66
N ASP A 146 25.76 6.88 -7.16
CA ASP A 146 26.21 6.05 -8.29
C ASP A 146 25.46 6.25 -9.63
N LEU A 147 24.80 7.39 -9.86
CA LEU A 147 24.16 7.70 -11.14
C LEU A 147 25.18 8.04 -12.25
N PRO A 148 24.90 7.74 -13.54
CA PRO A 148 23.62 7.25 -14.09
C PRO A 148 23.39 5.74 -13.90
N ARG A 149 22.11 5.33 -13.89
CA ARG A 149 21.66 3.94 -14.02
C ARG A 149 21.90 3.44 -15.44
N ARG A 150 22.15 2.14 -15.57
CA ARG A 150 22.36 1.48 -16.86
C ARG A 150 21.33 0.37 -17.12
N PRO A 151 20.98 0.09 -18.38
CA PRO A 151 20.04 -0.99 -18.73
C PRO A 151 20.37 -2.35 -18.12
N GLU A 152 21.65 -2.68 -17.94
CA GLU A 152 22.09 -3.98 -17.42
C GLU A 152 21.79 -4.17 -15.93
N GLU A 153 21.42 -3.10 -15.22
CA GLU A 153 20.97 -3.18 -13.82
C GLU A 153 19.54 -3.69 -13.69
N ILE A 154 18.78 -3.73 -14.79
CA ILE A 154 17.39 -4.18 -14.81
C ILE A 154 17.32 -5.59 -15.39
N ARG A 155 16.73 -6.51 -14.63
CA ARG A 155 16.40 -7.87 -15.09
C ARG A 155 14.91 -8.11 -15.02
N ARG A 156 14.39 -8.87 -15.98
CA ARG A 156 12.98 -9.29 -16.08
C ARG A 156 12.95 -10.79 -16.29
N ASP A 157 12.42 -11.51 -15.32
CA ASP A 157 12.48 -12.96 -15.29
C ASP A 157 11.10 -13.54 -14.98
N TRP A 158 10.68 -14.53 -15.77
CA TRP A 158 9.50 -15.34 -15.49
C TRP A 158 9.86 -16.50 -14.58
N ALA A 159 8.91 -16.91 -13.73
CA ALA A 159 9.08 -18.08 -12.88
C ALA A 159 9.23 -19.36 -13.70
N THR A 160 10.17 -20.20 -13.29
CA THR A 160 10.23 -21.61 -13.66
C THR A 160 9.91 -22.47 -12.45
N PHE A 161 9.22 -23.58 -12.67
CA PHE A 161 8.74 -24.44 -11.60
C PHE A 161 9.29 -25.86 -11.74
N HIS A 162 9.59 -26.46 -10.59
CA HIS A 162 10.02 -27.84 -10.43
C HIS A 162 9.16 -28.56 -9.38
N ALA A 163 7.85 -28.57 -9.62
CA ALA A 163 6.85 -29.09 -8.71
C ALA A 163 6.72 -30.61 -8.81
N GLY A 164 7.43 -31.35 -7.94
CA GLY A 164 7.28 -32.80 -7.80
C GLY A 164 6.49 -33.24 -6.56
N ALA A 165 6.35 -32.37 -5.57
CA ALA A 165 5.69 -32.67 -4.31
C ALA A 165 5.02 -31.42 -3.72
N CYS A 166 4.17 -31.61 -2.72
CA CYS A 166 3.59 -30.54 -1.93
C CYS A 166 3.43 -30.91 -0.45
N SER A 167 3.22 -29.93 0.41
CA SER A 167 2.80 -30.11 1.79
C SER A 167 1.52 -29.35 2.07
N VAL A 168 0.67 -29.90 2.95
CA VAL A 168 -0.59 -29.27 3.37
C VAL A 168 -0.55 -29.03 4.86
N LYS A 169 -0.83 -27.78 5.25
CA LYS A 169 -0.85 -27.33 6.63
C LYS A 169 -2.18 -26.68 6.97
N THR A 170 -2.68 -26.99 8.17
CA THR A 170 -3.79 -26.25 8.77
C THR A 170 -3.26 -25.21 9.74
N ASP A 171 -3.68 -23.96 9.59
CA ASP A 171 -3.34 -22.87 10.50
C ASP A 171 -4.61 -22.08 10.86
N GLY A 172 -5.08 -22.19 12.11
CA GLY A 172 -6.34 -21.58 12.54
C GLY A 172 -7.54 -21.96 11.64
N SER A 173 -8.08 -20.98 10.92
CA SER A 173 -9.22 -21.14 10.00
C SER A 173 -8.84 -21.17 8.51
N ARG A 174 -7.56 -21.37 8.20
CA ARG A 174 -7.05 -21.51 6.81
C ARG A 174 -6.33 -22.83 6.60
N VAL A 175 -6.27 -23.25 5.34
CA VAL A 175 -5.43 -24.36 4.87
C VAL A 175 -4.49 -23.84 3.80
N GLU A 176 -3.22 -24.18 3.95
CA GLU A 176 -2.11 -23.78 3.09
C GLU A 176 -1.58 -25.00 2.34
N ILE A 177 -1.33 -24.85 1.05
CA ILE A 177 -0.63 -25.83 0.20
C ILE A 177 0.68 -25.19 -0.22
N THR A 178 1.81 -25.77 0.18
CA THR A 178 3.14 -25.34 -0.25
C THR A 178 3.69 -26.30 -1.29
N ILE A 179 4.14 -25.75 -2.43
CA ILE A 179 4.76 -26.46 -3.55
C ILE A 179 6.17 -25.86 -3.73
N PRO A 180 7.23 -26.54 -3.28
CA PRO A 180 8.60 -26.05 -3.42
C PRO A 180 9.09 -26.10 -4.88
N GLY A 181 10.23 -25.47 -5.14
CA GLY A 181 10.92 -25.55 -6.43
C GLY A 181 10.54 -24.42 -7.39
N VAL A 182 10.29 -23.23 -6.86
CA VAL A 182 10.14 -22.00 -7.67
C VAL A 182 11.51 -21.34 -7.82
N GLU A 183 11.90 -21.09 -9.06
CA GLU A 183 12.99 -20.17 -9.40
C GLU A 183 12.39 -18.98 -10.16
N LEU A 184 12.70 -17.76 -9.73
CA LEU A 184 12.11 -16.52 -10.24
C LEU A 184 13.22 -15.47 -10.38
N GLY A 185 13.98 -15.60 -11.48
CA GLY A 185 15.17 -14.80 -11.73
C GLY A 185 16.24 -15.04 -10.66
N ILE A 186 16.43 -14.06 -9.78
CA ILE A 186 17.40 -14.12 -8.67
C ILE A 186 16.81 -14.66 -7.36
N PHE A 187 15.52 -15.00 -7.37
CA PHE A 187 14.81 -15.50 -6.22
C PHE A 187 14.60 -17.01 -6.34
N SER A 188 14.72 -17.72 -5.22
CA SER A 188 14.36 -19.13 -5.11
C SER A 188 13.45 -19.37 -3.91
N GLY A 189 12.49 -20.30 -4.05
CA GLY A 189 11.51 -20.55 -3.00
C GLY A 189 10.37 -21.49 -3.40
N GLU A 190 9.15 -21.11 -3.02
CA GLU A 190 7.96 -21.95 -3.14
C GLU A 190 6.75 -21.19 -3.67
N LEU A 191 5.83 -21.94 -4.28
CA LEU A 191 4.48 -21.49 -4.62
C LEU A 191 3.54 -21.97 -3.52
N ARG A 192 2.70 -21.07 -2.99
CA ARG A 192 1.70 -21.39 -1.98
C ARG A 192 0.29 -21.02 -2.43
N TYR A 193 -0.66 -21.89 -2.12
CA TYR A 193 -2.09 -21.60 -2.20
C TYR A 193 -2.71 -21.60 -0.81
N THR A 194 -3.54 -20.60 -0.50
CA THR A 194 -4.25 -20.51 0.78
C THR A 194 -5.76 -20.36 0.55
N VAL A 195 -6.55 -21.17 1.26
CA VAL A 195 -8.01 -21.04 1.31
C VAL A 195 -8.47 -20.74 2.73
N TYR A 196 -9.59 -20.05 2.86
CA TYR A 196 -10.09 -19.53 4.13
C TYR A 196 -11.51 -20.01 4.39
N ARG A 197 -11.76 -20.53 5.58
CA ARG A 197 -13.12 -20.92 5.98
C ARG A 197 -14.02 -19.69 6.01
N GLY A 198 -15.16 -19.77 5.33
CA GLY A 198 -16.16 -18.70 5.32
C GLY A 198 -15.85 -17.55 4.38
N SER A 199 -14.88 -17.71 3.48
CA SER A 199 -14.51 -16.71 2.46
C SER A 199 -14.37 -17.38 1.09
N ASN A 200 -14.75 -16.66 0.04
CA ASN A 200 -14.60 -17.12 -1.34
C ASN A 200 -13.20 -16.85 -1.92
N LEU A 201 -12.29 -16.29 -1.12
CA LEU A 201 -10.92 -15.99 -1.53
C LEU A 201 -10.05 -17.25 -1.62
N LEU A 202 -9.27 -17.30 -2.69
CA LEU A 202 -8.12 -18.16 -2.91
C LEU A 202 -6.89 -17.27 -3.10
N ARG A 203 -5.92 -17.34 -2.19
CA ARG A 203 -4.64 -16.63 -2.34
C ARG A 203 -3.66 -17.55 -3.06
N GLN A 204 -3.03 -17.05 -4.11
CA GLN A 204 -1.87 -17.66 -4.75
C GLN A 204 -0.66 -16.76 -4.49
N GLU A 205 0.47 -17.31 -4.07
CA GLU A 205 1.66 -16.52 -3.78
C GLU A 205 2.95 -17.27 -4.11
N VAL A 206 3.94 -16.55 -4.63
CA VAL A 206 5.34 -17.01 -4.55
C VAL A 206 5.94 -16.44 -3.29
N ILE A 207 6.58 -17.31 -2.49
CA ILE A 207 7.36 -16.92 -1.31
C ILE A 207 8.80 -17.33 -1.58
N ALA A 208 9.66 -16.35 -1.83
CA ALA A 208 11.01 -16.61 -2.30
C ALA A 208 12.00 -15.58 -1.76
N LYS A 209 13.27 -15.97 -1.70
CA LYS A 209 14.35 -15.11 -1.21
C LYS A 209 15.46 -14.99 -2.24
N THR A 210 16.26 -13.94 -2.12
CA THR A 210 17.51 -13.77 -2.86
C THR A 210 18.64 -13.51 -1.87
N GLU A 211 19.86 -13.90 -2.23
CA GLU A 211 21.08 -13.57 -1.47
C GLU A 211 21.82 -12.37 -2.10
N GLN A 212 21.32 -11.84 -3.22
CA GLN A 212 21.95 -10.69 -3.88
C GLN A 212 21.76 -9.41 -3.04
N PRO A 213 22.81 -8.60 -2.87
CA PRO A 213 22.71 -7.35 -2.14
C PRO A 213 21.99 -6.28 -2.98
N ASN A 214 21.44 -5.28 -2.29
CA ASN A 214 20.95 -4.03 -2.88
C ASN A 214 19.87 -4.25 -3.96
N VAL A 215 18.95 -5.19 -3.73
CA VAL A 215 17.87 -5.49 -4.68
C VAL A 215 16.63 -4.67 -4.34
N ALA A 216 16.11 -3.98 -5.35
CA ALA A 216 14.75 -3.48 -5.38
C ALA A 216 13.94 -4.25 -6.42
N PHE A 217 12.67 -4.56 -6.15
CA PHE A 217 11.89 -5.38 -7.08
C PHE A 217 10.40 -5.03 -7.10
N LYS A 218 9.76 -5.43 -8.20
CA LYS A 218 8.30 -5.48 -8.35
C LYS A 218 7.90 -6.81 -9.00
N TYR A 219 6.61 -7.13 -8.98
CA TYR A 219 6.12 -8.38 -9.57
C TYR A 219 4.81 -8.25 -10.36
N VAL A 220 4.60 -9.26 -11.21
CA VAL A 220 3.36 -9.59 -11.91
C VAL A 220 2.98 -11.00 -11.47
N ALA A 221 1.70 -11.24 -11.23
CA ALA A 221 1.21 -12.54 -10.76
C ALA A 221 -0.18 -12.82 -11.32
N GLY A 222 -0.41 -14.05 -11.77
CA GLY A 222 -1.69 -14.40 -12.38
C GLY A 222 -1.90 -15.88 -12.63
N LEU A 223 -2.94 -16.16 -13.40
CA LEU A 223 -3.28 -17.47 -13.94
C LEU A 223 -3.39 -17.36 -15.47
N ASN A 224 -2.76 -18.29 -16.17
CA ASN A 224 -2.79 -18.44 -17.62
C ASN A 224 -3.56 -19.69 -18.03
N GLY A 225 -4.24 -19.65 -19.17
CA GLY A 225 -4.85 -20.81 -19.82
C GLY A 225 -6.37 -20.81 -19.77
N PHE A 226 -7.00 -19.68 -19.46
CA PHE A 226 -8.46 -19.57 -19.49
C PHE A 226 -8.97 -19.72 -20.91
N GLU A 227 -9.98 -20.56 -21.10
CA GLU A 227 -10.55 -20.84 -22.42
C GLU A 227 -11.42 -19.68 -22.93
N ILE A 228 -11.18 -19.27 -24.18
CA ILE A 228 -12.03 -18.31 -24.90
C ILE A 228 -13.19 -19.07 -25.53
N GLY A 229 -14.37 -19.01 -24.89
CA GLY A 229 -15.61 -19.58 -25.38
C GLY A 229 -16.66 -18.50 -25.71
N PRO A 230 -17.84 -18.89 -26.23
CA PRO A 230 -18.87 -17.95 -26.72
C PRO A 230 -19.47 -17.00 -25.68
N LYS A 231 -19.27 -17.29 -24.39
CA LYS A 231 -19.73 -16.46 -23.26
C LYS A 231 -18.58 -15.96 -22.39
N THR A 232 -17.34 -16.18 -22.83
CA THR A 232 -16.17 -15.78 -22.06
C THR A 232 -15.87 -14.31 -22.30
N ARG A 233 -15.76 -13.54 -21.22
CA ARG A 233 -15.30 -12.14 -21.29
C ARG A 233 -14.56 -11.73 -20.04
N ILE A 234 -13.78 -10.66 -20.17
CA ILE A 234 -13.31 -9.88 -19.03
C ILE A 234 -14.29 -8.75 -18.78
N ALA A 235 -14.63 -8.48 -17.53
CA ALA A 235 -15.42 -7.33 -17.13
C ALA A 235 -14.74 -6.58 -15.97
N TRP A 236 -14.87 -5.25 -15.95
CA TRP A 236 -14.37 -4.40 -14.85
C TRP A 236 -15.16 -3.09 -14.76
N ARG A 237 -14.95 -2.35 -13.67
CA ARG A 237 -15.44 -0.98 -13.52
C ARG A 237 -14.33 -0.01 -13.83
N ASP A 238 -14.55 0.93 -14.75
CA ASP A 238 -13.61 2.03 -14.95
C ASP A 238 -13.68 3.05 -13.79
N VAL A 239 -12.76 4.01 -13.79
CA VAL A 239 -12.68 5.08 -12.79
C VAL A 239 -13.91 5.98 -12.75
N ALA A 240 -14.64 6.09 -13.87
CA ALA A 240 -15.91 6.80 -13.97
C ALA A 240 -17.11 5.96 -13.50
N ARG A 241 -16.87 4.75 -12.97
CA ARG A 241 -17.89 3.82 -12.49
C ARG A 241 -18.80 3.33 -13.62
N ASN A 242 -18.29 3.15 -14.84
CA ASN A 242 -19.00 2.43 -15.90
C ASN A 242 -18.48 0.99 -16.00
N TRP A 243 -19.36 0.09 -16.42
CA TRP A 243 -18.99 -1.27 -16.78
C TRP A 243 -18.27 -1.27 -18.12
N GLN A 244 -17.13 -1.96 -18.15
CA GLN A 244 -16.35 -2.21 -19.34
C GLN A 244 -16.23 -3.73 -19.54
N GLU A 245 -16.15 -4.17 -20.79
CA GLU A 245 -15.99 -5.57 -21.12
C GLU A 245 -15.04 -5.80 -22.31
N TYR A 246 -14.42 -6.97 -22.34
CA TYR A 246 -13.61 -7.44 -23.45
C TYR A 246 -13.94 -8.91 -23.77
N GLU A 247 -14.50 -9.14 -24.96
CA GLU A 247 -14.98 -10.45 -25.44
C GLU A 247 -13.98 -11.14 -26.39
N PHE A 248 -12.71 -10.75 -26.36
CA PHE A 248 -11.63 -11.40 -27.13
C PHE A 248 -11.75 -11.40 -28.67
N GLY A 249 -12.57 -10.51 -29.25
CA GLY A 249 -12.69 -10.36 -30.71
C GLY A 249 -11.49 -9.68 -31.40
N GLY A 250 -10.53 -9.15 -30.63
CA GLY A 250 -9.33 -8.48 -31.15
C GLY A 250 -8.15 -9.42 -31.42
N ALA A 251 -7.03 -8.86 -31.90
CA ALA A 251 -5.79 -9.60 -32.13
C ALA A 251 -5.15 -10.12 -30.83
N VAL A 252 -4.33 -11.16 -30.95
CA VAL A 252 -3.46 -11.70 -29.87
C VAL A 252 -2.55 -10.59 -29.31
N ASN A 253 -2.42 -10.54 -27.99
CA ASN A 253 -1.59 -9.57 -27.30
C ASN A 253 -0.12 -10.02 -27.28
N ARG A 254 0.80 -9.06 -27.31
CA ARG A 254 2.23 -9.30 -27.09
C ARG A 254 2.64 -9.14 -25.62
N ASP A 255 1.93 -8.27 -24.93
CA ASP A 255 2.20 -7.88 -23.54
C ASP A 255 0.88 -7.87 -22.74
N PRO A 256 0.94 -7.96 -21.40
CA PRO A 256 -0.21 -7.71 -20.55
C PRO A 256 -0.86 -6.36 -20.84
N VAL A 257 -2.18 -6.35 -21.03
CA VAL A 257 -2.98 -5.12 -21.17
C VAL A 257 -3.40 -4.65 -19.78
N PRO A 258 -2.85 -3.54 -19.27
CA PRO A 258 -3.28 -2.98 -17.98
C PRO A 258 -4.71 -2.46 -18.07
N LEU A 259 -5.49 -2.74 -17.03
CA LEU A 259 -6.82 -2.16 -16.85
C LEU A 259 -6.73 -1.07 -15.78
N VAL A 260 -7.05 0.17 -16.15
CA VAL A 260 -7.30 1.26 -15.22
C VAL A 260 -8.69 1.05 -14.62
N ALA A 261 -8.75 0.12 -13.68
CA ALA A 261 -9.97 -0.36 -13.05
C ALA A 261 -10.09 0.20 -11.64
N ARG A 262 -11.26 0.80 -11.34
CA ARG A 262 -11.69 1.04 -9.97
C ARG A 262 -11.80 -0.32 -9.28
N ASN A 263 -11.50 -0.44 -7.98
CA ASN A 263 -11.55 -1.77 -7.37
C ASN A 263 -10.19 -2.47 -7.31
N ARG A 264 -9.26 -2.06 -8.20
CA ARG A 264 -8.10 -2.87 -8.63
C ARG A 264 -8.53 -4.32 -8.86
N LEU A 265 -9.65 -4.46 -9.57
CA LEU A 265 -10.44 -5.67 -9.67
C LEU A 265 -10.86 -5.89 -11.12
N GLY A 266 -10.55 -7.07 -11.64
CA GLY A 266 -11.13 -7.59 -12.87
C GLY A 266 -11.92 -8.87 -12.61
N LEU A 267 -12.81 -9.20 -13.55
CA LEU A 267 -13.67 -10.37 -13.48
C LEU A 267 -13.49 -11.17 -14.77
N VAL A 268 -13.29 -12.48 -14.64
CA VAL A 268 -13.52 -13.43 -15.73
C VAL A 268 -14.95 -13.93 -15.61
N GLU A 269 -15.77 -13.71 -16.63
CA GLU A 269 -17.11 -14.25 -16.72
C GLU A 269 -17.16 -15.39 -17.73
N GLY A 270 -17.82 -16.48 -17.35
CA GLY A 270 -18.00 -17.66 -18.21
C GLY A 270 -19.44 -18.18 -18.16
N THR A 271 -19.62 -19.47 -18.45
CA THR A 271 -20.96 -20.07 -18.44
C THR A 271 -21.44 -20.33 -17.00
N GLY A 272 -22.15 -19.35 -16.44
CA GLY A 272 -22.94 -19.51 -15.21
C GLY A 272 -22.24 -19.12 -13.90
N GLY A 273 -21.03 -18.58 -13.94
CA GLY A 273 -20.32 -18.05 -12.78
C GLY A 273 -19.20 -17.11 -13.19
N SER A 274 -18.48 -16.58 -12.20
CA SER A 274 -17.39 -15.63 -12.42
C SER A 274 -16.24 -15.81 -11.44
N LEU A 275 -15.05 -15.38 -11.86
CA LEU A 275 -13.83 -15.39 -11.07
C LEU A 275 -13.31 -13.95 -10.96
N GLY A 276 -13.26 -13.40 -9.75
CA GLY A 276 -12.56 -12.13 -9.52
C GLY A 276 -11.06 -12.34 -9.42
N PHE A 277 -10.26 -11.39 -9.91
CA PHE A 277 -8.82 -11.32 -9.70
C PHE A 277 -8.44 -9.91 -9.23
N LEU A 278 -7.71 -9.84 -8.12
CA LEU A 278 -7.44 -8.59 -7.41
C LEU A 278 -6.13 -8.62 -6.64
N THR A 279 -5.63 -7.43 -6.35
CA THR A 279 -4.45 -7.21 -5.53
C THR A 279 -4.77 -7.42 -4.04
N PRO A 280 -3.78 -7.72 -3.19
CA PRO A 280 -3.86 -7.32 -1.79
C PRO A 280 -4.19 -5.81 -1.71
N PRO A 281 -5.05 -5.37 -0.77
CA PRO A 281 -5.55 -4.00 -0.79
C PRO A 281 -4.49 -2.95 -0.44
N HIS A 282 -3.55 -3.25 0.47
CA HIS A 282 -2.56 -2.25 0.94
C HIS A 282 -1.12 -2.67 0.67
N LYS A 283 -0.69 -3.85 1.14
CA LYS A 283 0.70 -4.30 1.01
C LYS A 283 1.15 -4.51 -0.46
N PHE A 284 0.24 -4.48 -1.44
CA PHE A 284 0.58 -4.52 -2.87
C PHE A 284 1.14 -3.20 -3.42
N PHE A 285 0.97 -2.12 -2.67
CA PHE A 285 1.41 -0.79 -3.04
C PHE A 285 2.68 -0.52 -2.23
N PHE A 286 3.77 -0.24 -2.94
CA PHE A 286 4.95 0.37 -2.32
C PHE A 286 4.70 1.87 -2.23
N ALA A 287 5.30 2.52 -1.23
CA ALA A 287 5.10 3.93 -1.02
C ALA A 287 5.45 4.75 -2.28
N ARG A 288 4.59 5.71 -2.56
CA ARG A 288 4.68 6.73 -3.61
C ARG A 288 4.21 8.06 -3.01
N GLU A 289 4.62 9.17 -3.60
CA GLU A 289 4.04 10.50 -3.32
C GLU A 289 2.85 10.84 -4.23
N ILE A 290 2.59 9.98 -5.22
CA ILE A 290 1.55 10.11 -6.24
C ILE A 290 0.69 8.85 -6.26
N GLU A 291 -0.63 9.01 -6.24
CA GLU A 291 -1.59 7.91 -6.15
C GLU A 291 -2.25 7.56 -7.49
N THR A 292 -1.68 8.01 -8.62
CA THR A 292 -2.24 7.78 -9.96
C THR A 292 -2.55 6.29 -10.18
N ASN A 293 -3.71 5.99 -10.78
CA ASN A 293 -4.08 4.62 -11.15
C ASN A 293 -3.25 4.12 -12.35
N LEU A 294 -2.20 3.34 -12.07
CA LEU A 294 -1.27 2.81 -13.08
C LEU A 294 -1.72 1.50 -13.73
N GLY A 295 -2.98 1.10 -13.51
CA GLY A 295 -3.57 -0.15 -13.97
C GLY A 295 -2.98 -1.38 -13.28
N PHE A 296 -3.61 -1.78 -12.18
CA PHE A 296 -3.08 -2.78 -11.24
C PHE A 296 -3.54 -4.21 -11.50
N VAL A 297 -4.48 -4.40 -12.43
CA VAL A 297 -4.90 -5.70 -12.95
C VAL A 297 -4.71 -5.75 -14.47
N TYR A 298 -4.57 -6.95 -15.02
CA TYR A 298 -4.36 -7.13 -16.46
C TYR A 298 -5.15 -8.31 -17.03
N TYR A 299 -5.32 -8.27 -18.35
CA TYR A 299 -5.57 -9.46 -19.17
C TYR A 299 -4.51 -9.57 -20.27
N ARG A 300 -4.32 -10.77 -20.83
CA ARG A 300 -3.47 -11.00 -22.01
C ARG A 300 -4.08 -12.11 -22.84
N LYS A 301 -4.61 -11.79 -24.04
CA LYS A 301 -5.03 -12.78 -25.04
C LYS A 301 -3.77 -13.43 -25.61
N ASP A 302 -3.49 -14.67 -25.22
CA ASP A 302 -2.26 -15.39 -25.59
C ASP A 302 -2.38 -16.05 -26.97
N ASN A 303 -3.60 -16.45 -27.34
CA ASN A 303 -3.94 -16.95 -28.68
C ASN A 303 -5.46 -16.85 -28.90
N GLU A 304 -5.97 -17.42 -30.00
CA GLU A 304 -7.41 -17.41 -30.32
C GLU A 304 -8.28 -18.24 -29.38
N HIS A 305 -7.68 -19.07 -28.52
CA HIS A 305 -8.40 -19.99 -27.64
C HIS A 305 -8.09 -19.79 -26.16
N ALA A 306 -7.08 -19.00 -25.80
CA ALA A 306 -6.65 -18.85 -24.43
C ALA A 306 -6.18 -17.44 -24.08
N PHE A 307 -6.38 -17.08 -22.81
CA PHE A 307 -5.88 -15.84 -22.22
C PHE A 307 -5.39 -16.04 -20.77
N ALA A 308 -4.68 -15.04 -20.28
CA ALA A 308 -4.22 -14.91 -18.91
C ALA A 308 -4.85 -13.68 -18.23
N VAL A 309 -4.99 -13.74 -16.91
CA VAL A 309 -5.40 -12.61 -16.05
C VAL A 309 -4.59 -12.60 -14.77
N GLY A 310 -4.48 -11.43 -14.16
CA GLY A 310 -3.80 -11.28 -12.88
C GLY A 310 -3.61 -9.84 -12.47
N ILE A 311 -2.63 -9.64 -11.59
CA ILE A 311 -2.22 -8.34 -11.07
C ILE A 311 -0.86 -7.94 -11.61
N ARG A 312 -0.62 -6.64 -11.71
CA ARG A 312 0.67 -6.09 -12.13
C ARG A 312 1.00 -4.80 -11.41
N GLN A 313 2.29 -4.55 -11.28
CA GLN A 313 2.84 -3.25 -10.91
C GLN A 313 3.45 -2.60 -12.16
N ALA A 314 3.33 -1.28 -12.33
CA ALA A 314 3.89 -0.56 -13.47
C ALA A 314 5.43 -0.51 -13.42
N ASP A 315 6.08 -0.26 -14.55
CA ASP A 315 7.55 -0.06 -14.61
C ASP A 315 7.94 1.34 -14.13
N HIS A 316 7.05 2.32 -14.32
CA HIS A 316 7.29 3.74 -14.05
C HIS A 316 6.04 4.39 -13.49
N GLU A 317 6.27 5.48 -12.75
CA GLU A 317 5.24 6.40 -12.29
C GLU A 317 4.67 7.26 -13.44
N GLN A 318 3.48 7.81 -13.21
CA GLN A 318 2.90 8.87 -14.01
C GLN A 318 2.70 10.13 -13.15
N PRO A 319 3.05 11.32 -13.68
CA PRO A 319 2.90 12.55 -12.93
C PRO A 319 1.42 12.79 -12.61
N TYR A 320 1.13 13.39 -11.44
CA TYR A 320 -0.19 13.95 -11.20
C TYR A 320 -0.48 15.07 -12.23
N ARG A 321 -1.75 15.44 -12.39
CA ARG A 321 -2.14 16.46 -13.37
C ARG A 321 -1.73 17.85 -12.86
N PRO A 322 -0.83 18.58 -13.54
CA PRO A 322 -0.52 19.94 -13.12
C PRO A 322 -1.69 20.89 -13.43
N TYR A 323 -1.68 22.06 -12.79
CA TYR A 323 -2.62 23.16 -13.03
C TYR A 323 -1.84 24.48 -13.13
N GLY A 324 -2.37 25.47 -13.83
CA GLY A 324 -1.78 26.80 -13.91
C GLY A 324 -2.68 27.76 -14.69
N VAL A 325 -2.74 29.02 -14.26
CA VAL A 325 -3.50 30.07 -14.97
C VAL A 325 -2.61 30.91 -15.89
N SER A 326 -1.30 30.74 -15.78
CA SER A 326 -0.29 31.28 -16.68
C SER A 326 0.71 30.21 -17.14
N ASP A 327 1.43 30.47 -18.24
CA ASP A 327 2.49 29.57 -18.72
C ASP A 327 3.60 29.38 -17.67
N ALA A 328 3.90 30.42 -16.88
CA ALA A 328 4.92 30.35 -15.84
C ALA A 328 4.53 29.39 -14.70
N GLU A 329 3.29 29.49 -14.20
CA GLU A 329 2.77 28.57 -13.18
C GLU A 329 2.61 27.16 -13.71
N TRP A 330 2.08 27.02 -14.93
CA TRP A 330 1.92 25.73 -15.59
C TRP A 330 3.27 25.02 -15.68
N ASN A 331 4.30 25.70 -16.20
CA ASN A 331 5.63 25.11 -16.35
C ASN A 331 6.23 24.74 -14.99
N ARG A 332 6.14 25.61 -13.98
CA ARG A 332 6.65 25.32 -12.63
C ARG A 332 6.03 24.04 -12.05
N ARG A 333 4.70 23.91 -12.09
CA ARG A 333 3.99 22.76 -11.52
C ARG A 333 4.08 21.50 -12.37
N ALA A 334 4.19 21.65 -13.68
CA ALA A 334 4.46 20.53 -14.56
C ALA A 334 5.87 19.96 -14.33
N ASP A 335 6.85 20.83 -14.05
CA ASP A 335 8.20 20.42 -13.69
C ASP A 335 8.24 19.71 -12.33
N GLU A 336 7.50 20.21 -11.33
CA GLU A 336 7.31 19.54 -10.03
C GLU A 336 6.62 18.18 -10.18
N ALA A 337 5.48 18.10 -10.87
CA ALA A 337 4.79 16.83 -11.10
C ALA A 337 5.68 15.80 -11.84
N ARG A 338 6.56 16.27 -12.74
CA ARG A 338 7.56 15.44 -13.42
C ARG A 338 8.73 15.05 -12.52
N HIS A 339 9.11 15.88 -11.56
CA HIS A 339 10.14 15.57 -10.59
C HIS A 339 9.72 14.35 -9.76
N ASP A 340 8.47 14.34 -9.30
CA ASP A 340 7.90 13.35 -8.39
C ASP A 340 7.77 11.95 -9.00
N ILE A 341 7.84 11.79 -10.33
CA ILE A 341 7.88 10.45 -10.96
C ILE A 341 9.15 9.66 -10.61
N ASN A 342 10.15 10.31 -10.01
CA ASN A 342 11.34 9.66 -9.47
C ASN A 342 11.11 9.06 -8.07
N ASN A 343 9.96 9.33 -7.46
CA ASN A 343 9.46 8.67 -6.26
C ASN A 343 8.78 7.35 -6.62
N PHE A 344 9.57 6.35 -7.04
CA PHE A 344 9.04 5.04 -7.44
C PHE A 344 9.92 3.91 -6.93
N ALA A 345 9.95 3.80 -5.59
CA ALA A 345 10.92 3.01 -4.85
C ALA A 345 10.95 1.52 -5.22
N LEU A 346 9.81 0.92 -5.57
CA LEU A 346 9.60 -0.53 -5.55
C LEU A 346 9.81 -1.14 -4.15
N TYR A 347 9.69 -2.46 -4.03
CA TYR A 347 9.96 -3.18 -2.79
C TYR A 347 11.45 -3.35 -2.52
N ASN A 348 11.82 -3.36 -1.25
CA ASN A 348 13.11 -3.88 -0.81
C ASN A 348 13.13 -5.41 -0.85
N ALA A 349 14.29 -5.99 -1.19
CA ALA A 349 14.58 -7.41 -0.98
C ALA A 349 15.93 -7.59 -0.28
N PRO A 350 16.00 -7.40 1.05
CA PRO A 350 17.23 -7.66 1.80
C PRO A 350 17.69 -9.12 1.68
N PRO A 351 19.01 -9.39 1.59
CA PRO A 351 19.52 -10.76 1.44
C PRO A 351 18.97 -11.72 2.50
N GLY A 352 18.56 -12.91 2.06
CA GLY A 352 18.10 -13.99 2.92
C GLY A 352 16.65 -13.86 3.43
N THR A 353 15.97 -12.75 3.14
CA THR A 353 14.58 -12.51 3.58
C THR A 353 13.55 -13.13 2.63
N MET A 354 12.48 -13.71 3.18
CA MET A 354 11.42 -14.35 2.38
C MET A 354 10.41 -13.31 1.90
N GLN A 355 10.49 -12.95 0.62
CA GLN A 355 9.60 -11.98 0.00
C GLN A 355 8.30 -12.66 -0.43
N HIS A 356 7.16 -12.13 0.04
CA HIS A 356 5.82 -12.63 -0.30
C HIS A 356 5.22 -11.87 -1.48
N MET A 357 4.88 -12.58 -2.57
CA MET A 357 4.30 -12.02 -3.78
C MET A 357 2.88 -12.57 -4.04
N PRO A 358 1.86 -12.11 -3.29
CA PRO A 358 0.49 -12.63 -3.40
C PRO A 358 -0.33 -12.02 -4.53
N VAL A 359 -1.27 -12.81 -5.04
CA VAL A 359 -2.45 -12.41 -5.83
C VAL A 359 -3.68 -13.14 -5.29
N TYR A 360 -4.82 -12.46 -5.28
CA TYR A 360 -6.08 -13.07 -4.86
C TYR A 360 -6.97 -13.40 -6.05
N PHE A 361 -7.66 -14.53 -5.93
CA PHE A 361 -8.79 -14.91 -6.77
C PHE A 361 -10.03 -15.08 -5.89
N TYR A 362 -11.19 -14.66 -6.40
CA TYR A 362 -12.48 -14.83 -5.72
C TYR A 362 -13.37 -15.73 -6.56
N LEU A 363 -13.73 -16.90 -6.03
CA LEU A 363 -14.53 -17.88 -6.76
C LEU A 363 -16.02 -17.63 -6.51
N SER A 364 -16.81 -17.45 -7.57
CA SER A 364 -18.23 -17.13 -7.43
C SER A 364 -19.14 -17.95 -8.34
N PRO A 365 -20.25 -18.52 -7.82
CA PRO A 365 -21.29 -19.10 -8.65
C PRO A 365 -22.24 -18.04 -9.25
N ASP A 366 -21.97 -16.75 -9.04
CA ASP A 366 -22.80 -15.64 -9.50
C ASP A 366 -22.21 -14.93 -10.73
N ASN A 367 -23.00 -14.01 -11.31
CA ASN A 367 -22.52 -13.12 -12.37
C ASN A 367 -21.51 -12.09 -11.84
N GLY A 368 -20.79 -11.45 -12.76
CA GLY A 368 -19.73 -10.51 -12.47
C GLY A 368 -20.16 -9.34 -11.57
N GLU A 369 -21.35 -8.78 -11.78
CA GLU A 369 -21.85 -7.68 -10.94
C GLU A 369 -22.05 -8.09 -9.48
N THR A 370 -22.65 -9.26 -9.23
CA THR A 370 -22.85 -9.76 -7.87
C THR A 370 -21.52 -10.14 -7.23
N THR A 371 -20.64 -10.80 -7.99
CA THR A 371 -19.29 -11.12 -7.56
C THR A 371 -18.50 -9.87 -7.19
N GLN A 372 -18.58 -8.82 -7.99
CA GLN A 372 -17.94 -7.55 -7.69
C GLN A 372 -18.42 -6.97 -6.36
N ARG A 373 -19.74 -6.94 -6.13
CA ARG A 373 -20.31 -6.44 -4.86
C ARG A 373 -19.80 -7.20 -3.64
N ASN A 374 -19.68 -8.52 -3.74
CA ASN A 374 -19.17 -9.33 -2.63
C ASN A 374 -17.67 -9.07 -2.40
N ILE A 375 -16.89 -8.90 -3.48
CA ILE A 375 -15.46 -8.59 -3.38
C ILE A 375 -15.24 -7.20 -2.76
N ILE A 376 -15.91 -6.17 -3.24
CA ILE A 376 -15.67 -4.80 -2.72
C ILE A 376 -16.19 -4.62 -1.30
N ALA A 377 -17.08 -5.49 -0.81
CA ALA A 377 -17.46 -5.50 0.60
C ALA A 377 -16.26 -5.76 1.53
N TYR A 378 -15.20 -6.42 1.04
CA TYR A 378 -13.97 -6.61 1.81
C TYR A 378 -13.24 -5.30 2.14
N THR A 379 -13.36 -4.26 1.32
CA THR A 379 -12.79 -2.93 1.59
C THR A 379 -13.87 -1.89 1.89
N HIS A 380 -15.10 -2.33 2.15
CA HIS A 380 -16.29 -1.47 2.28
C HIS A 380 -16.50 -0.54 1.06
N ASP A 381 -16.19 -1.00 -0.16
CA ASP A 381 -16.15 -0.19 -1.40
C ASP A 381 -15.12 0.95 -1.34
N ASP A 382 -13.94 0.66 -0.79
CA ASP A 382 -12.85 1.61 -0.56
C ASP A 382 -13.30 2.84 0.23
N HIS A 383 -14.08 2.59 1.29
CA HIS A 383 -14.65 3.62 2.13
C HIS A 383 -14.40 3.30 3.60
N TYR A 384 -13.84 4.24 4.35
CA TYR A 384 -13.65 4.08 5.79
C TYR A 384 -15.01 4.12 6.49
N LYS A 385 -15.44 2.95 6.98
CA LYS A 385 -16.75 2.75 7.61
C LYS A 385 -16.95 3.67 8.82
N GLU A 386 -18.07 4.39 8.85
CA GLU A 386 -18.43 5.18 10.02
C GLU A 386 -18.58 4.30 11.28
N MET A 387 -18.04 4.79 12.40
CA MET A 387 -18.07 4.09 13.67
C MET A 387 -18.57 5.02 14.80
N PRO A 388 -19.64 4.65 15.53
CA PRO A 388 -20.17 5.47 16.61
C PRO A 388 -19.10 5.81 17.67
N GLY A 389 -19.00 7.11 18.00
CA GLY A 389 -18.01 7.63 18.95
C GLY A 389 -16.62 7.88 18.35
N TYR A 390 -16.45 7.73 17.03
CA TYR A 390 -15.20 8.00 16.34
C TYR A 390 -15.40 8.90 15.12
N LYS A 391 -14.31 9.56 14.72
CA LYS A 391 -14.17 10.27 13.46
C LYS A 391 -12.89 9.86 12.76
N VAL A 392 -12.97 9.69 11.44
CA VAL A 392 -11.86 9.29 10.59
C VAL A 392 -11.02 10.52 10.25
N LEU A 393 -9.75 10.49 10.68
CA LEU A 393 -8.78 11.55 10.47
C LEU A 393 -7.62 11.05 9.61
N VAL A 394 -7.24 11.86 8.64
CA VAL A 394 -6.00 11.73 7.87
C VAL A 394 -5.15 12.98 8.03
N SER A 395 -3.84 12.85 7.82
CA SER A 395 -2.90 13.95 7.95
C SER A 395 -1.79 13.90 6.90
N HIS A 396 -1.11 15.02 6.72
CA HIS A 396 0.08 15.18 5.89
C HIS A 396 -0.23 15.09 4.39
N PHE A 397 -0.65 16.21 3.81
CA PHE A 397 -0.93 16.32 2.37
C PHE A 397 -0.49 17.67 1.82
N HIS A 398 0.28 17.65 0.74
CA HIS A 398 0.73 18.84 0.02
C HIS A 398 -0.22 19.10 -1.16
N MET A 399 -1.17 20.01 -0.94
CA MET A 399 -2.24 20.30 -1.87
C MET A 399 -2.04 21.62 -2.61
N HIS A 400 -1.07 22.44 -2.20
CA HIS A 400 -0.84 23.78 -2.77
C HIS A 400 -2.14 24.61 -2.72
N PHE A 401 -2.92 24.44 -1.65
CA PHE A 401 -4.32 24.82 -1.64
C PHE A 401 -4.48 26.33 -1.71
N ASN A 402 -3.64 27.06 -0.99
CA ASN A 402 -3.66 28.52 -1.02
C ASN A 402 -3.27 29.07 -2.40
N GLU A 403 -2.30 28.44 -3.09
CA GLU A 403 -1.94 28.82 -4.45
C GLU A 403 -3.11 28.55 -5.42
N GLN A 404 -3.80 27.41 -5.30
CA GLN A 404 -4.98 27.09 -6.12
C GLN A 404 -6.07 28.17 -6.04
N LEU A 405 -6.37 28.63 -4.82
CA LEU A 405 -7.39 29.67 -4.61
C LEU A 405 -6.91 31.05 -5.05
N THR A 406 -5.64 31.36 -4.81
CA THR A 406 -5.03 32.64 -5.21
C THR A 406 -5.03 32.78 -6.73
N ASP A 407 -4.59 31.75 -7.44
CA ASP A 407 -4.54 31.70 -8.91
C ASP A 407 -5.94 31.77 -9.52
N ALA A 408 -6.92 31.11 -8.91
CA ALA A 408 -8.32 31.19 -9.33
C ALA A 408 -8.93 32.59 -9.11
N GLY A 409 -8.29 33.44 -8.31
CA GLY A 409 -8.82 34.75 -7.91
C GLY A 409 -10.09 34.68 -7.07
N THR A 410 -10.39 33.51 -6.49
CA THR A 410 -11.58 33.26 -5.67
C THR A 410 -11.35 32.14 -4.66
N ILE A 411 -11.87 32.33 -3.45
CA ILE A 411 -11.89 31.27 -2.42
C ILE A 411 -13.01 30.24 -2.65
N ASP A 412 -13.87 30.44 -3.65
CA ASP A 412 -15.00 29.55 -3.98
C ASP A 412 -14.67 28.48 -5.03
N GLN A 413 -13.41 28.40 -5.49
CA GLN A 413 -12.97 27.37 -6.41
C GLN A 413 -12.78 26.05 -5.66
N GLN A 414 -13.68 25.08 -5.90
CA GLN A 414 -13.55 23.76 -5.30
C GLN A 414 -12.36 23.00 -5.91
N PRO A 415 -11.42 22.50 -5.09
CA PRO A 415 -10.30 21.72 -5.58
C PRO A 415 -10.69 20.27 -5.89
N SER A 416 -9.96 19.61 -6.80
CA SER A 416 -10.26 18.24 -7.25
C SER A 416 -10.22 17.21 -6.12
N TRP A 417 -9.24 17.34 -5.23
CA TRP A 417 -8.97 16.44 -4.12
C TRP A 417 -10.05 16.48 -3.02
N TYR A 418 -10.88 17.53 -2.97
CA TYR A 418 -11.95 17.65 -1.98
C TYR A 418 -12.93 16.48 -2.02
N SER A 419 -13.35 16.11 -3.23
CA SER A 419 -14.33 15.02 -3.41
C SER A 419 -13.72 13.64 -3.17
N VAL A 420 -12.39 13.50 -3.30
CA VAL A 420 -11.65 12.27 -2.98
C VAL A 420 -11.78 11.97 -1.50
N PHE A 421 -11.38 12.89 -0.62
CA PHE A 421 -11.46 12.65 0.83
C PHE A 421 -12.89 12.41 1.31
N ARG A 422 -13.86 13.21 0.82
CA ARG A 422 -15.28 13.01 1.13
C ARG A 422 -15.78 11.64 0.67
N GLY A 423 -15.36 11.20 -0.52
CA GLY A 423 -15.72 9.91 -1.10
C GLY A 423 -15.17 8.70 -0.32
N LEU A 424 -14.07 8.88 0.41
CA LEU A 424 -13.46 7.86 1.26
C LEU A 424 -14.11 7.76 2.66
N GLY A 425 -15.04 8.65 3.02
CA GLY A 425 -15.65 8.67 4.36
C GLY A 425 -14.80 9.37 5.43
N ILE A 426 -13.83 10.19 5.01
CA ILE A 426 -12.96 10.95 5.92
C ILE A 426 -13.75 12.11 6.55
N ASN A 427 -13.56 12.33 7.84
CA ASN A 427 -14.20 13.41 8.61
C ASN A 427 -13.28 14.60 8.86
N ALA A 428 -11.96 14.39 8.90
CA ALA A 428 -11.00 15.45 9.13
C ALA A 428 -9.72 15.22 8.32
N VAL A 429 -9.16 16.29 7.76
CA VAL A 429 -7.91 16.28 6.98
C VAL A 429 -7.00 17.36 7.55
N ILE A 430 -5.83 16.95 8.06
CA ILE A 430 -4.73 17.88 8.37
C ILE A 430 -3.87 18.01 7.12
N LEU A 431 -3.93 19.18 6.48
CA LEU A 431 -3.06 19.52 5.36
C LEU A 431 -1.63 19.79 5.85
N ALA A 432 -0.68 19.91 4.92
CA ALA A 432 0.74 20.13 5.21
C ALA A 432 1.41 21.09 4.21
N ASP A 433 0.65 22.06 3.68
CA ASP A 433 1.17 23.07 2.77
C ASP A 433 2.24 23.96 3.45
N PHE A 434 2.88 24.84 2.67
CA PHE A 434 4.09 25.59 3.03
C PHE A 434 5.32 24.71 3.24
N HIS A 435 5.50 23.73 2.35
CA HIS A 435 6.69 22.88 2.30
C HIS A 435 7.54 23.17 1.04
N SER A 436 7.15 22.62 -0.12
CA SER A 436 7.72 22.98 -1.44
C SER A 436 6.95 24.10 -2.13
N ASP A 437 5.73 24.38 -1.67
CA ASP A 437 4.79 25.34 -2.22
C ASP A 437 4.84 26.70 -1.49
N SER A 438 4.34 27.75 -2.15
CA SER A 438 4.19 29.09 -1.56
C SER A 438 5.54 29.69 -1.12
N HIS A 439 5.55 30.53 -0.06
CA HIS A 439 6.78 31.16 0.47
C HIS A 439 7.08 30.73 1.91
N PRO A 440 7.56 29.49 2.17
CA PRO A 440 7.81 28.99 3.51
C PRO A 440 8.84 29.82 4.28
N ASN A 441 9.85 30.33 3.57
CA ASN A 441 10.95 31.10 4.14
C ASN A 441 10.70 32.63 4.19
N ASP A 442 9.51 33.11 3.82
CA ASP A 442 9.18 34.53 3.97
C ASP A 442 8.84 34.86 5.44
N PRO A 443 9.39 35.96 6.00
CA PRO A 443 9.24 36.33 7.41
C PRO A 443 7.89 37.00 7.73
N GLY A 444 6.87 36.85 6.87
CA GLY A 444 5.51 37.33 7.09
C GLY A 444 4.90 38.20 5.98
N PRO A 445 5.61 39.15 5.34
CA PRO A 445 5.00 40.09 4.39
C PRO A 445 4.23 39.45 3.21
N ILE A 446 4.72 38.31 2.72
CA ILE A 446 4.07 37.50 1.69
C ILE A 446 3.32 36.36 2.35
N ARG A 447 4.00 35.61 3.23
CA ARG A 447 3.49 34.39 3.86
C ARG A 447 2.19 34.60 4.64
N PHE A 448 2.01 35.72 5.34
CA PHE A 448 0.76 35.96 6.08
C PHE A 448 -0.43 36.26 5.16
N LYS A 449 -0.20 36.74 3.94
CA LYS A 449 -1.26 36.86 2.94
C LYS A 449 -1.67 35.48 2.43
N GLU A 450 -0.71 34.60 2.19
CA GLU A 450 -0.93 33.22 1.76
C GLU A 450 -1.64 32.40 2.85
N GLN A 451 -1.15 32.46 4.10
CA GLN A 451 -1.80 31.82 5.26
C GLN A 451 -3.24 32.30 5.42
N LYS A 452 -3.52 33.59 5.15
CA LYS A 452 -4.90 34.09 5.18
C LYS A 452 -5.78 33.36 4.16
N VAL A 453 -5.34 33.24 2.90
CA VAL A 453 -6.08 32.50 1.87
C VAL A 453 -6.23 31.03 2.24
N TYR A 454 -5.16 30.42 2.77
CA TYR A 454 -5.17 29.04 3.25
C TYR A 454 -6.23 28.80 4.34
N PHE A 455 -6.31 29.69 5.33
CA PHE A 455 -7.27 29.59 6.43
C PHE A 455 -8.70 29.84 5.95
N GLU A 456 -8.93 30.85 5.11
CA GLU A 456 -10.24 31.13 4.53
C GLU A 456 -10.71 29.99 3.62
N GLY A 457 -9.79 29.34 2.88
CA GLY A 457 -10.06 28.14 2.10
C GLY A 457 -10.44 26.94 2.98
N CYS A 458 -9.67 26.68 4.03
CA CYS A 458 -9.99 25.61 4.98
C CYS A 458 -11.36 25.84 5.65
N GLU A 459 -11.68 27.09 6.01
CA GLU A 459 -13.00 27.45 6.51
C GLU A 459 -14.09 27.19 5.48
N ARG A 460 -13.89 27.68 4.25
CA ARG A 460 -14.87 27.62 3.16
C ARG A 460 -15.30 26.20 2.82
N PHE A 461 -14.33 25.28 2.81
CA PHE A 461 -14.56 23.90 2.40
C PHE A 461 -14.74 22.95 3.60
N SER A 462 -14.64 23.44 4.83
CA SER A 462 -15.14 22.71 6.00
C SER A 462 -16.67 22.74 6.05
N ASP A 463 -17.25 21.69 6.62
CA ASP A 463 -18.69 21.47 6.75
C ASP A 463 -18.98 20.78 8.10
N LYS A 464 -20.25 20.56 8.44
CA LYS A 464 -20.71 19.99 9.72
C LYS A 464 -20.00 18.68 10.11
N ASP A 465 -19.72 17.82 9.13
CA ASP A 465 -19.12 16.49 9.33
C ASP A 465 -17.82 16.31 8.53
N PHE A 466 -17.19 17.42 8.11
CA PHE A 466 -15.91 17.42 7.39
C PHE A 466 -15.07 18.65 7.76
N LEU A 467 -13.88 18.47 8.31
CA LEU A 467 -13.00 19.56 8.74
C LEU A 467 -11.67 19.53 7.99
N LEU A 468 -11.33 20.64 7.34
CA LEU A 468 -9.98 20.90 6.87
C LEU A 468 -9.21 21.67 7.94
N LEU A 469 -8.09 21.12 8.39
CA LEU A 469 -7.22 21.75 9.38
C LEU A 469 -5.98 22.29 8.68
N PRO A 470 -5.63 23.57 8.91
CA PRO A 470 -4.37 24.12 8.43
C PRO A 470 -3.23 23.55 9.28
N GLY A 471 -2.57 22.53 8.77
CA GLY A 471 -1.27 22.06 9.24
C GLY A 471 -0.17 22.45 8.26
N GLU A 472 1.08 22.28 8.70
CA GLU A 472 2.27 22.53 7.91
C GLU A 472 3.32 21.46 8.21
N GLU A 473 4.22 21.18 7.26
CA GLU A 473 5.41 20.34 7.45
C GLU A 473 6.70 21.21 7.40
N PRO A 474 7.12 21.84 8.51
CA PRO A 474 8.39 22.54 8.55
C PRO A 474 9.60 21.60 8.60
N ASP A 475 10.73 22.10 8.14
CA ASP A 475 12.03 21.42 8.12
C ASP A 475 13.18 22.31 8.67
N ALA A 476 12.81 23.36 9.42
CA ALA A 476 13.73 24.45 9.76
C ALA A 476 14.52 24.24 11.06
N ASN A 477 13.83 24.01 12.20
CA ASN A 477 14.41 24.26 13.52
C ASN A 477 14.44 23.06 14.46
N LEU A 478 13.58 22.05 14.28
CA LEU A 478 13.46 20.91 15.22
C LEU A 478 14.13 19.62 14.73
N GLY A 479 14.70 19.61 13.54
CA GLY A 479 15.46 18.48 12.99
C GLY A 479 14.59 17.51 12.20
N GLY A 480 15.09 17.12 11.01
CA GLY A 480 14.28 16.41 10.02
C GLY A 480 13.05 17.23 9.60
N HIS A 481 12.03 16.56 9.08
CA HIS A 481 10.73 17.18 8.84
C HIS A 481 9.75 16.80 9.96
N TYR A 482 8.83 17.69 10.28
CA TYR A 482 7.86 17.48 11.35
C TYR A 482 6.54 18.14 11.02
N MET A 483 5.43 17.58 11.50
CA MET A 483 4.12 18.22 11.35
C MET A 483 3.88 19.20 12.48
N PHE A 484 3.36 20.37 12.15
CA PHE A 484 2.71 21.28 13.10
C PHE A 484 1.21 21.32 12.89
N VAL A 485 0.48 21.29 14.01
CA VAL A 485 -0.95 21.56 14.02
C VAL A 485 -1.32 22.34 15.28
N PHE A 486 -2.06 23.43 15.09
CA PHE A 486 -2.56 24.31 16.16
C PHE A 486 -4.06 24.11 16.32
N PRO A 487 -4.67 24.43 17.48
CA PRO A 487 -6.10 24.22 17.75
C PRO A 487 -7.04 25.25 17.11
N HIS A 488 -6.49 26.21 16.36
CA HIS A 488 -7.17 27.22 15.55
C HIS A 488 -6.19 27.76 14.49
N PRO A 489 -6.63 28.54 13.49
CA PRO A 489 -5.71 29.18 12.55
C PRO A 489 -4.76 30.12 13.28
N LEU A 490 -3.49 30.13 12.87
CA LEU A 490 -2.42 30.87 13.53
C LEU A 490 -1.46 31.45 12.50
N TYR A 491 -1.23 32.76 12.53
CA TYR A 491 -0.24 33.41 11.68
C TYR A 491 1.16 33.30 12.27
N TRP A 492 2.05 32.60 11.57
CA TRP A 492 3.42 32.35 12.04
C TRP A 492 4.41 32.13 10.89
N SER A 493 5.68 32.48 11.09
CA SER A 493 6.79 32.14 10.19
C SER A 493 7.90 31.41 10.94
N HIS A 494 8.55 30.43 10.31
CA HIS A 494 9.76 29.78 10.82
C HIS A 494 11.06 30.54 10.50
N VAL A 495 10.92 31.80 10.06
CA VAL A 495 12.00 32.75 9.84
C VAL A 495 11.76 33.96 10.74
N GLN A 496 12.82 34.44 11.39
CA GLN A 496 12.83 35.67 12.16
C GLN A 496 13.92 36.62 11.62
N GLU A 497 13.51 37.72 11.02
CA GLU A 497 14.42 38.76 10.54
C GLU A 497 14.96 39.64 11.65
N LYS A 498 16.08 40.32 11.36
CA LYS A 498 16.70 41.28 12.28
C LYS A 498 15.71 42.40 12.63
N GLY A 499 15.37 42.51 13.90
CA GLY A 499 14.45 43.53 14.42
C GLY A 499 13.02 43.03 14.61
N GLN A 500 12.67 41.84 14.10
CA GLN A 500 11.43 41.16 14.47
C GLN A 500 11.57 40.56 15.87
N THR A 501 10.48 40.61 16.63
CA THR A 501 10.37 39.90 17.91
C THR A 501 9.61 38.60 17.69
N PHE A 502 9.86 37.60 18.55
CA PHE A 502 9.17 36.30 18.48
C PHE A 502 7.64 36.42 18.40
N LYS A 503 7.07 37.41 19.09
CA LYS A 503 5.63 37.65 19.20
C LYS A 503 5.34 39.13 18.98
N GLN A 504 4.54 39.47 17.97
CA GLN A 504 4.20 40.87 17.66
C GLN A 504 2.73 41.07 17.24
N SER A 505 2.17 42.24 17.53
CA SER A 505 0.84 42.62 17.05
C SER A 505 0.95 43.23 15.65
N HIS A 506 0.34 42.58 14.67
CA HIS A 506 0.27 43.02 13.28
C HIS A 506 -1.09 43.68 12.98
N PRO A 507 -1.12 44.84 12.30
CA PRO A 507 -2.38 45.58 12.07
C PRO A 507 -3.41 44.82 11.24
N ALA A 508 -2.99 43.94 10.33
CA ALA A 508 -3.89 43.18 9.46
C ALA A 508 -4.24 41.76 9.96
N TYR A 509 -3.39 41.17 10.82
CA TYR A 509 -3.46 39.75 11.19
C TYR A 509 -3.59 39.51 12.69
N GLY A 510 -3.60 40.58 13.48
CA GLY A 510 -3.61 40.47 14.94
C GLY A 510 -2.29 39.92 15.45
N GLN A 511 -2.34 38.96 16.37
CA GLN A 511 -1.14 38.37 16.93
C GLN A 511 -0.44 37.47 15.90
N VAL A 512 0.83 37.75 15.62
CA VAL A 512 1.68 36.90 14.77
C VAL A 512 2.93 36.44 15.51
N TYR A 513 3.53 35.36 15.04
CA TYR A 513 4.75 34.77 15.59
C TYR A 513 5.86 34.63 14.54
N HIS A 514 7.11 34.77 14.98
CA HIS A 514 8.31 34.56 14.16
C HIS A 514 9.27 33.68 14.94
N SER A 515 9.35 32.40 14.61
CA SER A 515 10.32 31.49 15.21
C SER A 515 11.63 31.50 14.42
N GLY A 516 12.76 31.65 15.10
CA GLY A 516 14.09 31.55 14.48
C GLY A 516 14.97 30.46 15.09
N SER A 517 14.40 29.63 15.97
CA SER A 517 15.12 28.60 16.69
C SER A 517 14.19 27.50 17.22
N ALA A 518 14.77 26.36 17.59
CA ALA A 518 14.06 25.26 18.25
C ALA A 518 13.34 25.71 19.55
N LYS A 519 13.92 26.68 20.26
CA LYS A 519 13.36 27.23 21.49
C LYS A 519 12.10 28.05 21.21
N ASP A 520 12.13 28.84 20.13
CA ASP A 520 11.00 29.69 19.75
C ASP A 520 9.83 28.85 19.26
N GLU A 521 10.08 27.79 18.47
CA GLU A 521 9.01 26.89 18.04
C GLU A 521 8.40 26.11 19.20
N LEU A 522 9.22 25.63 20.14
CA LEU A 522 8.67 25.05 21.37
C LEU A 522 7.87 26.07 22.18
N ALA A 523 8.31 27.33 22.25
CA ALA A 523 7.54 28.40 22.90
C ALA A 523 6.22 28.66 22.17
N LEU A 524 6.20 28.63 20.84
CA LEU A 524 5.00 28.77 20.01
C LEU A 524 3.98 27.68 20.31
N LEU A 525 4.40 26.41 20.25
CA LEU A 525 3.56 25.26 20.58
C LEU A 525 3.00 25.36 22.01
N ASN A 526 3.79 25.86 22.96
CA ASN A 526 3.33 26.05 24.34
C ASN A 526 2.34 27.21 24.51
N HIS A 527 2.53 28.32 23.79
CA HIS A 527 1.65 29.49 23.87
C HIS A 527 0.29 29.26 23.21
N GLU A 528 0.28 28.52 22.10
CA GLU A 528 -0.91 28.33 21.26
C GLU A 528 -1.51 26.92 21.40
N ASP A 529 -1.05 26.15 22.39
CA ASP A 529 -1.50 24.76 22.64
C ASP A 529 -1.42 23.83 21.41
N GLY A 530 -0.44 24.07 20.55
CA GLY A 530 -0.15 23.25 19.37
C GLY A 530 0.54 21.93 19.72
N TYR A 531 0.51 20.99 18.76
CA TYR A 531 1.23 19.72 18.85
C TYR A 531 2.11 19.51 17.62
N MET A 532 3.11 18.64 17.81
CA MET A 532 4.00 18.21 16.75
C MET A 532 4.28 16.70 16.80
N TRP A 533 4.62 16.12 15.66
CA TRP A 533 5.20 14.79 15.55
C TRP A 533 6.23 14.77 14.43
N GLN A 534 7.19 13.84 14.50
CA GLN A 534 8.14 13.64 13.40
C GLN A 534 7.42 13.04 12.19
N THR A 535 7.55 13.64 11.01
CA THR A 535 7.05 13.06 9.75
C THR A 535 8.06 12.13 9.14
N HIS A 536 7.56 11.11 8.42
CA HIS A 536 8.31 10.02 7.78
C HIS A 536 9.64 9.69 8.50
N PRO A 537 9.60 9.39 9.81
CA PRO A 537 10.82 9.29 10.63
C PRO A 537 11.74 8.19 10.12
N ARG A 538 13.06 8.41 10.25
CA ARG A 538 14.14 7.50 9.80
C ARG A 538 14.21 7.26 8.28
N THR A 539 13.49 8.04 7.47
CA THR A 539 13.59 8.05 6.00
C THR A 539 13.44 9.47 5.47
N LYS A 540 13.55 9.67 4.14
CA LYS A 540 13.47 10.98 3.47
C LYS A 540 14.34 12.04 4.16
N GLY A 541 13.86 13.28 4.25
CA GLY A 541 14.48 14.38 4.98
C GLY A 541 14.54 14.18 6.50
N SER A 542 13.84 13.17 7.04
CA SER A 542 13.87 12.77 8.45
C SER A 542 14.82 11.60 8.74
N ALA A 543 15.75 11.24 7.83
CA ALA A 543 16.74 10.21 8.10
C ALA A 543 17.63 10.60 9.30
N GLY A 544 17.73 9.71 10.30
CA GLY A 544 18.39 9.97 11.58
C GLY A 544 17.54 10.68 12.65
N TYR A 545 16.29 11.02 12.34
CA TYR A 545 15.33 11.64 13.26
C TYR A 545 14.13 10.71 13.55
N PRO A 546 13.55 10.77 14.77
CA PRO A 546 13.84 11.69 15.87
C PRO A 546 15.02 11.26 16.77
N ASP A 547 15.75 10.19 16.43
CA ASP A 547 16.85 9.64 17.23
C ASP A 547 17.86 10.71 17.67
N ALA A 548 18.27 11.59 16.75
CA ALA A 548 19.22 12.67 17.02
C ALA A 548 18.71 13.73 18.01
N VAL A 549 17.39 13.90 18.14
CA VAL A 549 16.76 14.95 18.97
C VAL A 549 16.09 14.39 20.22
N ARG A 550 16.24 13.10 20.52
CA ARG A 550 15.62 12.45 21.69
C ARG A 550 15.92 13.09 23.05
N ASN A 551 17.05 13.80 23.16
CA ASN A 551 17.46 14.50 24.39
C ASN A 551 17.15 16.01 24.37
N SER A 552 16.52 16.50 23.31
CA SER A 552 16.19 17.91 23.15
C SER A 552 15.00 18.32 24.05
N GLY A 553 14.84 19.63 24.26
CA GLY A 553 13.70 20.16 25.01
C GLY A 553 12.34 19.92 24.32
N HIS A 554 12.29 19.96 22.99
CA HIS A 554 11.03 19.78 22.26
C HIS A 554 10.58 18.32 22.24
N PHE A 555 11.49 17.35 22.06
CA PHE A 555 11.14 15.93 22.08
C PHE A 555 10.58 15.49 23.44
N ASN A 556 11.21 15.98 24.51
CA ASN A 556 10.79 15.71 25.89
C ASN A 556 9.57 16.52 26.33
N SER A 557 9.11 17.45 25.49
CA SER A 557 7.88 18.20 25.72
C SER A 557 6.66 17.31 25.57
N ASP A 558 5.59 17.68 26.27
CA ASP A 558 4.26 17.12 26.07
C ASP A 558 3.59 17.59 24.76
N ARG A 559 4.22 18.55 24.06
CA ARG A 559 3.83 19.03 22.72
C ARG A 559 4.31 18.10 21.60
N PHE A 560 5.38 17.33 21.82
CA PHE A 560 5.81 16.28 20.90
C PHE A 560 5.03 14.99 21.18
N ILE A 561 4.11 14.61 20.30
CA ILE A 561 3.16 13.51 20.55
C ILE A 561 3.58 12.18 19.92
N GLY A 562 4.60 12.17 19.05
CA GLY A 562 5.21 10.96 18.54
C GLY A 562 5.76 11.09 17.12
N GLY A 563 5.50 10.09 16.29
CA GLY A 563 5.96 10.02 14.90
C GLY A 563 4.87 9.52 13.98
N SER A 564 5.12 9.52 12.68
CA SER A 564 4.11 9.12 11.71
C SER A 564 4.15 7.65 11.31
N TYR A 565 2.96 7.11 11.02
CA TYR A 565 2.74 5.75 10.52
C TYR A 565 2.37 5.78 9.06
N GLN A 566 3.28 5.30 8.21
CA GLN A 566 3.07 5.15 6.78
C GLN A 566 3.87 3.94 6.31
N SER A 567 3.34 3.19 5.34
CA SER A 567 4.01 2.00 4.79
C SER A 567 5.14 2.38 3.83
N LEU A 568 6.18 3.01 4.38
CA LEU A 568 7.29 3.65 3.68
C LEU A 568 8.61 3.22 4.34
N PRO A 569 9.64 2.74 3.64
CA PRO A 569 9.52 1.94 2.42
C PRO A 569 8.83 0.59 2.71
N VAL A 570 8.55 -0.19 1.67
CA VAL A 570 7.88 -1.49 1.80
C VAL A 570 8.84 -2.65 1.55
N ASP A 571 8.78 -3.65 2.42
CA ASP A 571 9.47 -4.92 2.32
C ASP A 571 8.44 -6.05 2.46
N GLN A 572 8.39 -6.96 1.48
CA GLN A 572 7.38 -8.02 1.50
C GLN A 572 7.66 -9.13 2.51
N SER A 573 8.85 -9.15 3.12
CA SER A 573 9.20 -10.08 4.19
C SER A 573 8.69 -9.65 5.58
N GLU A 574 8.35 -8.37 5.77
CA GLU A 574 7.74 -7.92 7.03
C GLU A 574 6.35 -8.52 7.22
N LYS A 575 6.00 -8.90 8.45
CA LYS A 575 4.67 -9.46 8.72
C LYS A 575 3.63 -8.36 8.89
N ARG A 576 4.01 -7.23 9.47
CA ARG A 576 3.17 -6.06 9.70
C ARG A 576 3.51 -4.96 8.69
N LEU A 577 2.60 -4.01 8.48
CA LEU A 577 2.93 -2.79 7.76
C LEU A 577 3.92 -1.96 8.60
N CYS A 578 4.99 -1.49 7.97
CA CYS A 578 6.02 -0.66 8.60
C CYS A 578 6.57 -1.26 9.92
N GLU A 579 6.88 -2.55 9.92
CA GLU A 579 7.31 -3.28 11.12
C GLU A 579 8.66 -2.76 11.62
N GLY A 580 9.67 -2.73 10.75
CA GLY A 580 11.03 -2.35 11.12
C GLY A 580 11.19 -0.86 11.40
N ARG A 581 10.49 0.01 10.66
CA ARG A 581 10.65 1.47 10.81
C ARG A 581 9.70 2.06 11.84
N CYS A 582 8.39 1.82 11.72
CA CYS A 582 7.39 2.52 12.52
C CYS A 582 7.22 1.88 13.90
N LEU A 583 7.04 0.56 13.97
CA LEU A 583 6.80 -0.12 15.25
C LEU A 583 8.06 -0.14 16.11
N ALA A 584 9.24 -0.37 15.52
CA ALA A 584 10.49 -0.23 16.27
C ALA A 584 10.72 1.19 16.79
N LEU A 585 10.38 2.22 15.98
CA LEU A 585 10.46 3.61 16.46
C LEU A 585 9.47 3.89 17.58
N LEU A 586 8.25 3.35 17.51
CA LEU A 586 7.27 3.48 18.59
C LEU A 586 7.85 2.93 19.89
N ASP A 587 8.43 1.74 19.87
CA ASP A 587 9.07 1.12 21.04
C ASP A 587 10.23 1.99 21.56
N ASP A 588 11.10 2.46 20.66
CA ASP A 588 12.23 3.31 20.99
C ASP A 588 11.79 4.62 21.67
N MET A 589 10.85 5.35 21.07
CA MET A 589 10.34 6.61 21.62
C MET A 589 9.70 6.43 23.00
N ASN A 590 8.92 5.35 23.17
CA ASN A 590 8.27 5.05 24.45
C ASN A 590 9.29 4.70 25.54
N ASN A 591 10.39 4.02 25.18
CA ASN A 591 11.49 3.75 26.09
C ASN A 591 12.30 5.02 26.44
N TRP A 592 12.40 5.99 25.54
CA TRP A 592 13.18 7.22 25.76
C TRP A 592 12.44 8.26 26.61
N ALA A 593 11.15 8.51 26.37
CA ALA A 593 10.42 9.64 26.96
C ALA A 593 9.01 9.32 27.48
N GLY A 594 8.63 8.04 27.54
CA GLY A 594 7.27 7.62 27.90
C GLY A 594 6.29 7.75 26.74
N ALA A 595 4.99 7.78 27.03
CA ALA A 595 3.91 7.64 26.05
C ALA A 595 4.07 8.56 24.81
N LYS A 596 4.40 7.96 23.67
CA LYS A 596 4.37 8.54 22.32
C LYS A 596 3.57 7.63 21.40
N TYR A 597 3.01 8.17 20.33
CA TYR A 597 2.11 7.44 19.43
C TYR A 597 2.57 7.51 17.98
N MET A 598 2.09 6.54 17.19
CA MET A 598 2.21 6.59 15.74
C MET A 598 0.92 7.14 15.13
N ILE A 599 1.02 8.19 14.33
CA ILE A 599 -0.13 8.87 13.72
C ILE A 599 -0.14 8.56 12.23
N ALA A 600 -1.24 8.03 11.71
CA ALA A 600 -1.35 7.69 10.29
C ALA A 600 -1.26 8.95 9.42
N GLU A 601 -0.43 8.90 8.38
CA GLU A 601 -0.19 10.01 7.46
C GLU A 601 -0.16 9.56 6.00
N GLY A 602 -0.46 10.49 5.09
CA GLY A 602 -0.42 10.29 3.65
C GLY A 602 0.93 10.61 3.02
N ASP A 603 1.50 11.79 3.31
CA ASP A 603 2.72 12.34 2.68
C ASP A 603 2.67 12.24 1.15
N THR A 604 1.56 12.72 0.60
CA THR A 604 1.25 12.67 -0.84
C THR A 604 0.78 14.03 -1.33
N TYR A 605 0.95 14.22 -2.62
CA TYR A 605 0.57 15.44 -3.32
C TYR A 605 -0.85 15.32 -3.87
N MET A 606 -1.22 16.27 -4.73
CA MET A 606 -2.46 16.38 -5.49
C MET A 606 -3.26 15.09 -5.68
N LYS A 607 -4.59 15.20 -5.64
CA LYS A 607 -5.51 14.07 -5.83
C LYS A 607 -6.62 14.38 -6.82
N TYR A 608 -7.06 13.33 -7.50
CA TYR A 608 -8.15 13.32 -8.45
C TYR A 608 -9.11 12.15 -8.18
N PRO A 609 -10.40 12.29 -8.52
CA PRO A 609 -11.40 11.23 -8.30
C PRO A 609 -11.10 9.87 -8.97
N ASP A 610 -10.16 9.83 -9.89
CA ASP A 610 -9.71 8.63 -10.60
C ASP A 610 -8.36 8.07 -10.12
N ASP A 611 -7.79 8.64 -9.07
CA ASP A 611 -6.61 8.10 -8.38
C ASP A 611 -6.98 6.92 -7.45
N GLU A 612 -5.96 6.18 -7.03
CA GLU A 612 -6.04 5.03 -6.14
C GLU A 612 -5.59 5.42 -4.72
N THR A 613 -6.28 6.39 -4.11
CA THR A 613 -5.93 6.91 -2.76
C THR A 613 -6.15 5.90 -1.63
N TYR A 614 -7.27 5.16 -1.63
CA TYR A 614 -7.59 4.20 -0.55
C TYR A 614 -6.47 3.16 -0.27
N PRO A 615 -5.93 2.45 -1.27
CA PRO A 615 -4.93 1.41 -1.01
C PRO A 615 -3.61 1.95 -0.43
N GLU A 616 -3.26 3.20 -0.73
CA GLU A 616 -2.02 3.83 -0.25
C GLU A 616 -2.19 4.52 1.11
N LEU A 617 -3.43 4.67 1.60
CA LEU A 617 -3.75 5.46 2.77
C LEU A 617 -4.07 4.60 4.01
N LEU A 618 -3.52 5.05 5.14
CA LEU A 618 -3.86 4.58 6.48
C LEU A 618 -4.51 5.73 7.25
N VAL A 619 -5.46 5.41 8.13
CA VAL A 619 -6.28 6.43 8.80
C VAL A 619 -6.27 6.29 10.31
N ASN A 620 -6.59 7.39 10.99
CA ASN A 620 -6.74 7.46 12.43
C ASN A 620 -8.24 7.48 12.77
N TYR A 621 -8.75 6.46 13.46
CA TYR A 621 -10.08 6.52 14.06
C TYR A 621 -9.95 7.18 15.43
N VAL A 622 -10.26 8.47 15.50
CA VAL A 622 -10.12 9.29 16.70
C VAL A 622 -11.41 9.26 17.49
N LYS A 623 -11.35 8.96 18.80
CA LYS A 623 -12.51 9.02 19.70
C LYS A 623 -12.99 10.46 19.80
N LEU A 624 -14.14 10.73 19.19
CA LEU A 624 -14.66 12.08 19.04
C LEU A 624 -16.16 12.02 18.73
N ASP A 625 -16.96 12.70 19.56
CA ASP A 625 -18.42 12.65 19.44
C ASP A 625 -18.93 13.35 18.16
N ARG A 626 -18.28 14.45 17.77
CA ARG A 626 -18.60 15.23 16.56
C ARG A 626 -17.36 15.90 15.99
N VAL A 627 -17.38 16.17 14.70
CA VAL A 627 -16.38 17.04 14.07
C VAL A 627 -16.58 18.48 14.58
N PRO A 628 -15.52 19.15 15.11
CA PRO A 628 -15.59 20.57 15.45
C PRO A 628 -15.84 21.40 14.20
N ARG A 629 -16.61 22.49 14.31
CA ARG A 629 -16.69 23.47 13.21
C ARG A 629 -15.36 24.21 13.09
N PHE A 630 -15.02 24.68 11.90
CA PHE A 630 -13.78 25.45 11.70
C PHE A 630 -13.70 26.71 12.58
N THR A 631 -14.85 27.38 12.81
CA THR A 631 -14.95 28.55 13.69
C THR A 631 -14.94 28.20 15.17
N GLU A 632 -14.99 26.92 15.53
CA GLU A 632 -14.78 26.42 16.87
C GLU A 632 -13.30 26.06 17.07
N ASN A 633 -12.87 26.04 18.32
CA ASN A 633 -11.55 25.53 18.66
C ASN A 633 -11.56 23.98 18.57
N TRP A 634 -10.71 23.41 17.71
CA TRP A 634 -10.63 21.96 17.49
C TRP A 634 -9.65 21.24 18.42
N SER A 635 -9.29 21.86 19.55
CA SER A 635 -8.56 21.21 20.66
C SER A 635 -9.09 19.83 21.07
N PRO A 636 -10.41 19.54 21.08
CA PRO A 636 -10.88 18.20 21.44
C PRO A 636 -10.27 17.09 20.57
N LEU A 637 -10.13 17.34 19.26
CA LEU A 637 -9.49 16.41 18.33
C LEU A 637 -8.01 16.25 18.67
N LEU A 638 -7.28 17.36 18.83
CA LEU A 638 -5.84 17.32 19.10
C LEU A 638 -5.52 16.70 20.48
N LYS A 639 -6.34 16.96 21.50
CA LYS A 639 -6.22 16.34 22.82
C LYS A 639 -6.50 14.84 22.77
N ALA A 640 -7.41 14.38 21.89
CA ALA A 640 -7.63 12.96 21.69
C ALA A 640 -6.39 12.27 21.09
N LEU A 641 -5.73 12.88 20.10
CA LEU A 641 -4.46 12.38 19.55
C LEU A 641 -3.35 12.35 20.61
N ARG A 642 -3.12 13.48 21.29
CA ARG A 642 -2.13 13.57 22.39
C ARG A 642 -2.39 12.53 23.49
N GLY A 643 -3.65 12.24 23.78
CA GLY A 643 -4.05 11.29 24.80
C GLY A 643 -4.02 9.81 24.36
N GLY A 644 -3.67 9.50 23.10
CA GLY A 644 -3.72 8.13 22.59
C GLY A 644 -5.15 7.58 22.42
N ASN A 645 -6.15 8.46 22.33
CA ASN A 645 -7.56 8.07 22.20
C ASN A 645 -7.95 7.82 20.74
N PHE A 646 -7.16 7.02 20.04
CA PHE A 646 -7.38 6.65 18.64
C PHE A 646 -6.72 5.30 18.34
N PHE A 647 -6.99 4.76 17.16
CA PHE A 647 -6.19 3.67 16.59
C PHE A 647 -5.96 3.90 15.10
N VAL A 648 -4.86 3.34 14.59
CA VAL A 648 -4.49 3.37 13.18
C VAL A 648 -4.99 2.11 12.49
N THR A 649 -5.56 2.25 11.30
CA THR A 649 -6.04 1.12 10.51
C THR A 649 -5.99 1.42 9.01
N SER A 650 -5.97 0.36 8.21
CA SER A 650 -6.18 0.39 6.77
C SER A 650 -7.67 0.41 6.37
N GLY A 651 -8.59 0.17 7.32
CA GLY A 651 -10.04 0.22 7.11
C GLY A 651 -10.73 -1.14 7.20
N GLU A 652 -10.01 -2.23 6.96
CA GLU A 652 -10.53 -3.61 7.01
C GLU A 652 -10.61 -4.17 8.42
N VAL A 653 -9.86 -3.61 9.38
CA VAL A 653 -9.87 -4.01 10.79
C VAL A 653 -10.26 -2.81 11.65
N LEU A 654 -11.35 -2.94 12.38
CA LEU A 654 -11.90 -1.88 13.22
C LEU A 654 -11.94 -2.31 14.69
N ILE A 655 -11.72 -1.36 15.59
CA ILE A 655 -11.75 -1.60 17.05
C ILE A 655 -12.83 -0.70 17.68
N PRO A 656 -14.12 -1.10 17.65
CA PRO A 656 -15.21 -0.30 18.23
C PRO A 656 -15.01 0.08 19.69
N SER A 657 -14.41 -0.82 20.48
CA SER A 657 -14.17 -0.54 21.89
C SER A 657 -12.97 -1.33 22.41
N TRP A 658 -12.21 -0.71 23.30
CA TRP A 658 -11.17 -1.37 24.07
C TRP A 658 -11.12 -0.83 25.51
N SER A 659 -10.61 -1.65 26.43
CA SER A 659 -10.42 -1.27 27.83
C SER A 659 -9.30 -2.08 28.48
N ILE A 660 -8.61 -1.48 29.44
CA ILE A 660 -7.73 -2.17 30.39
C ILE A 660 -8.50 -2.29 31.71
N ASN A 661 -8.72 -3.51 32.17
CA ASN A 661 -9.40 -3.80 33.43
C ASN A 661 -8.42 -4.36 34.45
N GLY A 662 -8.69 -4.17 35.74
CA GLY A 662 -7.82 -4.64 36.83
C GLY A 662 -6.63 -3.73 37.11
N ALA A 663 -5.68 -4.21 37.94
CA ALA A 663 -4.51 -3.45 38.36
C ALA A 663 -3.26 -4.34 38.50
N GLY A 664 -2.08 -3.73 38.43
CA GLY A 664 -0.79 -4.41 38.54
C GLY A 664 -0.63 -5.53 37.49
N SER A 665 -0.11 -6.68 37.92
CA SER A 665 0.11 -7.86 37.09
C SER A 665 -1.16 -8.63 36.69
N LYS A 666 -2.34 -8.23 37.18
CA LYS A 666 -3.64 -8.85 36.85
C LYS A 666 -4.44 -8.03 35.83
N ARG A 667 -3.80 -7.08 35.16
CA ARG A 667 -4.46 -6.28 34.12
C ARG A 667 -4.87 -7.18 32.96
N THR A 668 -6.08 -6.98 32.46
CA THR A 668 -6.59 -7.66 31.26
C THR A 668 -6.97 -6.62 30.22
N TYR A 669 -6.46 -6.78 28.99
CA TYR A 669 -6.92 -6.01 27.85
C TYR A 669 -8.17 -6.70 27.25
N LYS A 670 -9.24 -5.94 27.06
CA LYS A 670 -10.45 -6.39 26.37
C LYS A 670 -10.71 -5.49 25.18
N ALA A 671 -10.93 -6.08 24.01
CA ALA A 671 -11.31 -5.35 22.80
C ALA A 671 -12.43 -6.08 22.06
N ASN A 672 -13.33 -5.30 21.47
CA ASN A 672 -14.21 -5.76 20.40
C ASN A 672 -13.56 -5.37 19.08
N VAL A 673 -13.45 -6.32 18.17
CA VAL A 673 -12.78 -6.14 16.88
C VAL A 673 -13.71 -6.62 15.78
N GLU A 674 -13.82 -5.84 14.71
CA GLU A 674 -14.50 -6.18 13.46
C GLU A 674 -13.43 -6.32 12.36
N TRP A 675 -13.61 -7.27 11.45
CA TRP A 675 -12.75 -7.42 10.29
C TRP A 675 -13.53 -7.92 9.08
N THR A 676 -13.03 -7.62 7.89
CA THR A 676 -13.61 -8.08 6.62
C THR A 676 -12.77 -9.19 5.98
N PHE A 677 -11.45 -9.05 5.93
CA PHE A 677 -10.54 -10.10 5.46
C PHE A 677 -10.28 -11.15 6.54
N PRO A 678 -10.09 -12.44 6.19
CA PRO A 678 -9.69 -13.47 7.14
C PRO A 678 -8.40 -13.06 7.89
N LEU A 679 -8.47 -12.96 9.22
CA LEU A 679 -7.33 -12.57 10.04
C LEU A 679 -6.25 -13.66 10.05
N GLU A 680 -5.00 -13.22 9.92
CA GLU A 680 -3.83 -14.11 10.02
C GLU A 680 -3.44 -14.37 11.47
N PHE A 681 -3.36 -13.30 12.29
CA PHE A 681 -3.10 -13.39 13.72
C PHE A 681 -3.67 -12.16 14.45
N ALA A 682 -3.74 -12.26 15.77
CA ALA A 682 -3.93 -11.12 16.66
C ALA A 682 -2.85 -11.18 17.74
N GLU A 683 -2.24 -10.04 18.03
CA GLU A 683 -1.15 -9.93 19.00
C GLU A 683 -1.43 -8.78 19.96
N LEU A 684 -1.09 -8.99 21.23
CA LEU A 684 -1.13 -7.96 22.26
C LEU A 684 0.31 -7.75 22.75
N VAL A 685 0.84 -6.55 22.54
CA VAL A 685 2.17 -6.12 22.96
C VAL A 685 2.02 -5.17 24.16
N TRP A 686 2.87 -5.30 25.18
CA TRP A 686 2.80 -4.50 26.42
C TRP A 686 4.16 -4.08 26.95
#